data_AF-A0A661U3K2-F1
#
_entry.id   AF-A0A661U3K2-F1
#
_cell.length_a   1.000
_cell.length_b   1.000
_cell.length_c   1.000
_cell.angle_alpha   90.00
_cell.angle_beta   90.00
_cell.angle_gamma   90.00
#
_symmetry.space_group_name_H-M   'P 1'
#
loop_
_entity.id
_entity.type
_entity.pdbx_description
1 polymer ?
#
loop_
_entity_poly.entity_id
_entity_poly.type
_entity_poly.pdbx_seq_one_letter_code
_entity_poly.pdbx_strand_id
1 'polypeptide(L)'
;MTRVRIEESVGGPSLHLSSASPRKEATEIAMFVRTSSEEVVRWSRERIVNALIKETDIDADTAEQIGLEVEEQILRSSIKVVTAPLVRELVNSKLVEHGLEEARRYHTRLGVPLYDVNELILHPNKENANVPHGPEGTNLTLAESIKKEYALLTVFSQAVADAHLSGDIHLHDLGFIDRPYCSGQSLEYVKKYGLSLPNALSIAKPAKHPEVLLAHMLKFSAALQGHFAGAIGWDAVNLFFAPYIVGMSDRDLHQLAQILIFEYSQQAVARGGQAIFSDLNLYWEVPKHFRNVDAIGPGGTYTGKKYKDYEKDAQRFAWALFDIYMDGDGSGRPFFFPKPLVHMTEDFFKTEGHEKFLHHICEVASKMGNTYFVFDRGETAKISECCRLSFKLTSEDIEDAKHPWRMRFCALQNVTTNLPRIAYEADGNDTVLFQRLTELMKLAAEAHMQKRIFIEKLLALGDTGPLALLTMKRDGVSYLRLNKASYLMGMVGLDDMVYAHIGEHMHESKRALKFGLQVIAHMRIMSDRLTKKHNMKFVLEQTPAESTAYRFAKLDLEHFPSMAAKTVKGSLDSGGVYYTNSTLFDVGAPTNPIERVRLEGMFHPLIEAGAISHLWLGEQRPSAESLANFVVKVFRFTDNDQIAFSPEFTTCNDCQRTARGLLDECPYCHSKNVDGITRITGYFTKVSSWNEGKKAELRDRHRNEGLFNAGNSQYATGLFAGNGS
;
A
#
# COMPACT_ATOMS: atom_id res chain seq x y z
N MET A 1 53.12 -58.19 -8.51
CA MET A 1 53.55 -59.43 -7.84
C MET A 1 52.32 -60.03 -7.17
N THR A 2 51.85 -61.20 -7.63
CA THR A 2 52.00 -62.50 -6.92
C THR A 2 50.94 -62.64 -5.81
N ARG A 3 49.81 -63.38 -5.90
CA ARG A 3 49.36 -64.67 -6.54
C ARG A 3 49.34 -65.84 -5.52
N VAL A 4 48.28 -66.68 -5.55
CA VAL A 4 47.99 -67.90 -4.72
C VAL A 4 47.42 -67.57 -3.30
N ARG A 5 46.32 -68.11 -2.72
CA ARG A 5 45.33 -69.24 -2.91
C ARG A 5 45.52 -70.43 -1.92
N ILE A 6 44.48 -71.27 -1.70
CA ILE A 6 44.43 -72.58 -0.97
C ILE A 6 44.19 -72.42 0.57
N GLU A 7 43.39 -73.18 1.34
CA GLU A 7 42.46 -74.35 1.18
C GLU A 7 41.26 -74.19 2.18
N GLU A 8 40.03 -74.72 2.12
CA GLU A 8 39.26 -75.64 1.24
C GLU A 8 38.88 -77.08 1.78
N SER A 9 38.47 -77.28 3.07
CA SER A 9 37.89 -78.56 3.61
C SER A 9 36.88 -78.41 4.80
N VAL A 10 36.04 -79.39 5.23
CA VAL A 10 34.98 -80.22 4.55
C VAL A 10 34.04 -80.85 5.62
N GLY A 11 32.72 -80.97 5.38
CA GLY A 11 31.83 -81.77 6.26
C GLY A 11 30.30 -81.59 6.08
N GLY A 12 29.56 -82.71 6.07
CA GLY A 12 28.09 -82.84 6.04
C GLY A 12 27.70 -84.33 5.86
N PRO A 13 26.44 -84.71 5.55
CA PRO A 13 25.17 -83.97 5.62
C PRO A 13 24.04 -84.74 6.35
N SER A 14 22.88 -84.11 6.58
CA SER A 14 21.57 -84.81 6.62
C SER A 14 20.42 -83.83 6.33
N LEU A 15 19.32 -84.32 5.74
CA LEU A 15 18.13 -83.53 5.40
C LEU A 15 16.96 -83.89 6.32
N HIS A 16 16.07 -82.91 6.57
CA HIS A 16 14.64 -83.16 6.54
C HIS A 16 13.91 -81.96 5.91
N LEU A 17 12.90 -82.25 5.06
CA LEU A 17 12.14 -81.23 4.33
C LEU A 17 10.75 -81.00 4.93
N SER A 18 10.40 -79.72 5.15
CA SER A 18 9.06 -79.12 4.92
C SER A 18 9.04 -77.71 5.54
N SER A 19 8.30 -76.71 5.04
CA SER A 19 7.46 -76.62 3.84
C SER A 19 7.64 -75.25 3.15
N ALA A 20 7.21 -75.16 1.89
CA ALA A 20 7.54 -74.05 1.01
C ALA A 20 6.70 -72.78 1.25
N SER A 21 7.35 -71.60 1.23
CA SER A 21 6.74 -70.36 0.74
C SER A 21 7.75 -69.46 -0.01
N PRO A 22 8.09 -69.80 -1.27
CA PRO A 22 9.00 -69.01 -2.10
C PRO A 22 8.22 -68.00 -2.97
N ARG A 23 7.90 -66.82 -2.41
CA ARG A 23 7.47 -65.63 -3.18
C ARG A 23 7.73 -64.33 -2.40
N LYS A 24 9.02 -63.99 -2.22
CA LYS A 24 9.39 -62.56 -2.34
C LYS A 24 9.24 -62.23 -3.82
N GLU A 25 8.18 -61.52 -4.15
CA GLU A 25 7.76 -61.35 -5.54
C GLU A 25 8.74 -60.47 -6.31
N ALA A 26 8.89 -60.70 -7.62
CA ALA A 26 9.76 -59.92 -8.49
C ALA A 26 9.12 -58.56 -8.87
N THR A 27 8.47 -57.93 -7.89
CA THR A 27 7.56 -56.79 -8.01
C THR A 27 8.08 -55.59 -7.21
N GLU A 28 9.38 -55.58 -6.89
CA GLU A 28 10.14 -54.32 -6.81
C GLU A 28 10.19 -53.70 -8.21
N ILE A 29 9.05 -53.21 -8.69
CA ILE A 29 8.99 -52.28 -9.81
C ILE A 29 9.93 -51.15 -9.45
N ALA A 30 10.93 -50.90 -10.30
CA ALA A 30 11.86 -49.79 -10.14
C ALA A 30 11.11 -48.48 -10.43
N MET A 31 10.23 -48.10 -9.51
CA MET A 31 9.44 -46.89 -9.55
C MET A 31 10.37 -45.74 -9.24
N PHE A 32 10.55 -44.86 -10.22
CA PHE A 32 11.37 -43.68 -10.09
C PHE A 32 10.50 -42.45 -9.83
N VAL A 33 10.92 -41.65 -8.86
CA VAL A 33 10.32 -40.37 -8.52
C VAL A 33 11.22 -39.27 -9.06
N ARG A 34 10.68 -38.32 -9.84
CA ARG A 34 11.38 -37.06 -10.12
C ARG A 34 11.23 -36.11 -8.93
N THR A 35 12.34 -35.73 -8.32
CA THR A 35 12.40 -34.85 -7.15
C THR A 35 12.19 -33.38 -7.52
N SER A 36 12.04 -32.53 -6.51
CA SER A 36 12.09 -31.06 -6.65
C SER A 36 13.48 -30.53 -7.05
N SER A 37 14.53 -31.34 -6.94
CA SER A 37 15.89 -31.07 -7.47
C SER A 37 16.08 -31.56 -8.92
N GLU A 38 14.99 -31.97 -9.59
CA GLU A 38 14.94 -32.61 -10.91
C GLU A 38 15.62 -33.99 -11.04
N GLU A 39 16.26 -34.47 -9.98
CA GLU A 39 16.89 -35.80 -9.91
C GLU A 39 15.85 -36.93 -10.02
N VAL A 40 16.27 -38.06 -10.59
CA VAL A 40 15.44 -39.26 -10.76
C VAL A 40 15.88 -40.30 -9.72
N VAL A 41 15.14 -40.41 -8.62
CA VAL A 41 15.49 -41.26 -7.46
C VAL A 41 14.56 -42.47 -7.36
N ARG A 42 15.01 -43.54 -6.69
CA ARG A 42 14.15 -44.69 -6.37
C ARG A 42 13.07 -44.30 -5.35
N TRP A 43 11.86 -44.84 -5.52
CA TRP A 43 10.78 -44.77 -4.54
C TRP A 43 11.21 -45.24 -3.14
N SER A 44 10.65 -44.61 -2.10
CA SER A 44 10.88 -44.94 -0.68
C SER A 44 9.78 -44.30 0.16
N ARG A 45 8.96 -45.12 0.86
CA ARG A 45 7.90 -44.66 1.79
C ARG A 45 8.47 -43.78 2.91
N GLU A 46 9.65 -44.12 3.43
CA GLU A 46 10.34 -43.37 4.49
C GLU A 46 10.47 -41.87 4.15
N ARG A 47 10.54 -41.49 2.87
CA ARG A 47 10.60 -40.08 2.46
C ARG A 47 9.29 -39.32 2.72
N ILE A 48 8.14 -39.98 2.65
CA ILE A 48 6.84 -39.41 3.04
C ILE A 48 6.80 -39.25 4.56
N VAL A 49 7.13 -40.32 5.29
CA VAL A 49 7.07 -40.37 6.75
C VAL A 49 8.00 -39.31 7.37
N ASN A 50 9.25 -39.23 6.91
CA ASN A 50 10.19 -38.20 7.34
C ASN A 50 9.79 -36.77 6.91
N ALA A 51 9.07 -36.60 5.79
CA ALA A 51 8.55 -35.28 5.41
C ALA A 51 7.40 -34.86 6.31
N LEU A 52 6.46 -35.76 6.62
CA LEU A 52 5.34 -35.50 7.52
C LEU A 52 5.81 -35.15 8.94
N ILE A 53 6.70 -35.95 9.54
CA ILE A 53 7.26 -35.72 10.89
C ILE A 53 8.10 -34.43 10.97
N LYS A 54 8.64 -33.95 9.85
CA LYS A 54 9.50 -32.74 9.78
C LYS A 54 8.71 -31.47 9.46
N GLU A 55 7.65 -31.58 8.66
CA GLU A 55 6.94 -30.44 8.07
C GLU A 55 5.51 -30.30 8.62
N THR A 56 5.08 -31.17 9.55
CA THR A 56 3.80 -31.11 10.27
C THR A 56 3.96 -31.61 11.71
N ASP A 57 2.94 -31.38 12.56
CA ASP A 57 2.94 -31.81 13.97
C ASP A 57 2.38 -33.24 14.22
N ILE A 58 2.26 -34.09 13.18
CA ILE A 58 1.73 -35.45 13.36
C ILE A 58 2.78 -36.42 13.92
N ASP A 59 2.31 -37.43 14.66
CA ASP A 59 3.17 -38.47 15.24
C ASP A 59 3.68 -39.48 14.19
N ALA A 60 4.66 -40.29 14.59
CA ALA A 60 5.32 -41.23 13.71
C ALA A 60 4.44 -42.43 13.29
N ASP A 61 3.52 -42.89 14.13
CA ASP A 61 2.65 -44.03 13.80
C ASP A 61 1.58 -43.60 12.79
N THR A 62 0.99 -42.42 12.98
CA THR A 62 0.08 -41.77 12.02
C THR A 62 0.79 -41.46 10.70
N ALA A 63 2.03 -40.95 10.73
CA ALA A 63 2.82 -40.69 9.54
C ALA A 63 3.15 -41.97 8.74
N GLU A 64 3.49 -43.06 9.44
CA GLU A 64 3.75 -44.38 8.83
C GLU A 64 2.49 -44.96 8.19
N GLN A 65 1.33 -44.86 8.86
CA GLN A 65 0.04 -45.28 8.29
C GLN A 65 -0.30 -44.51 7.01
N ILE A 66 -0.19 -43.18 7.02
CA ILE A 66 -0.45 -42.35 5.83
C ILE A 66 0.54 -42.69 4.70
N GLY A 67 1.81 -42.93 5.05
CA GLY A 67 2.82 -43.41 4.10
C GLY A 67 2.44 -44.72 3.44
N LEU A 68 1.88 -45.67 4.20
CA LEU A 68 1.42 -46.98 3.70
C LEU A 68 0.20 -46.83 2.78
N GLU A 69 -0.80 -46.04 3.19
CA GLU A 69 -2.01 -45.80 2.39
C GLU A 69 -1.69 -45.14 1.03
N VAL A 70 -0.74 -44.20 1.00
CA VAL A 70 -0.26 -43.55 -0.23
C VAL A 70 0.58 -44.51 -1.09
N GLU A 71 1.46 -45.32 -0.48
CA GLU A 71 2.24 -46.34 -1.19
C GLU A 71 1.32 -47.35 -1.88
N GLU A 72 0.29 -47.85 -1.19
CA GLU A 72 -0.73 -48.73 -1.77
C GLU A 72 -1.51 -48.04 -2.90
N GLN A 73 -1.91 -46.77 -2.73
CA GLN A 73 -2.64 -46.03 -3.75
C GLN A 73 -1.82 -45.83 -5.04
N ILE A 74 -0.51 -45.61 -4.93
CA ILE A 74 0.41 -45.47 -6.08
C ILE A 74 0.65 -46.83 -6.75
N LEU A 75 0.84 -47.91 -5.97
CA LEU A 75 0.99 -49.25 -6.52
C LEU A 75 -0.28 -49.73 -7.26
N ARG A 76 -1.46 -49.49 -6.68
CA ARG A 76 -2.76 -49.85 -7.29
C ARG A 76 -3.06 -49.06 -8.58
N SER A 77 -2.59 -47.81 -8.69
CA SER A 77 -2.90 -46.92 -9.82
C SER A 77 -2.03 -47.10 -11.07
N SER A 78 -1.06 -48.03 -11.06
CA SER A 78 -0.23 -48.41 -12.24
C SER A 78 0.54 -47.25 -12.89
N ILE A 79 0.89 -46.22 -12.10
CA ILE A 79 1.55 -45.00 -12.58
C ILE A 79 3.02 -45.29 -12.96
N LYS A 80 3.39 -45.01 -14.22
CA LYS A 80 4.75 -45.30 -14.75
C LYS A 80 5.83 -44.30 -14.32
N VAL A 81 5.45 -43.05 -14.03
CA VAL A 81 6.36 -41.98 -13.59
C VAL A 81 5.66 -41.20 -12.49
N VAL A 82 6.27 -41.17 -11.32
CA VAL A 82 5.76 -40.43 -10.15
C VAL A 82 6.59 -39.15 -9.98
N THR A 83 5.97 -38.07 -9.54
CA THR A 83 6.64 -36.79 -9.28
C THR A 83 6.43 -36.37 -7.83
N ALA A 84 7.41 -35.70 -7.22
CA ALA A 84 7.29 -35.26 -5.82
C ALA A 84 6.01 -34.43 -5.53
N PRO A 85 5.53 -33.52 -6.42
CA PRO A 85 4.23 -32.87 -6.25
C PRO A 85 3.05 -33.84 -6.23
N LEU A 86 3.01 -34.85 -7.13
CA LEU A 86 1.91 -35.83 -7.14
C LEU A 86 1.88 -36.66 -5.85
N VAL A 87 3.05 -37.04 -5.30
CA VAL A 87 3.11 -37.70 -3.99
C VAL A 87 2.57 -36.79 -2.89
N ARG A 88 2.94 -35.50 -2.90
CA ARG A 88 2.46 -34.51 -1.93
C ARG A 88 0.93 -34.36 -1.96
N GLU A 89 0.31 -34.31 -3.14
CA GLU A 89 -1.16 -34.23 -3.21
C GLU A 89 -1.88 -35.52 -2.81
N LEU A 90 -1.29 -36.70 -3.05
CA LEU A 90 -1.83 -37.97 -2.54
C LEU A 90 -1.76 -38.04 -1.01
N VAL A 91 -0.65 -37.56 -0.41
CA VAL A 91 -0.51 -37.41 1.04
C VAL A 91 -1.51 -36.38 1.59
N ASN A 92 -1.71 -35.24 0.91
CA ASN A 92 -2.70 -34.24 1.28
C ASN A 92 -4.13 -34.82 1.28
N SER A 93 -4.48 -35.65 0.28
CA SER A 93 -5.75 -36.39 0.25
C SER A 93 -5.94 -37.26 1.49
N LYS A 94 -4.90 -38.00 1.91
CA LYS A 94 -4.97 -38.84 3.12
C LYS A 94 -5.06 -38.02 4.40
N LEU A 95 -4.34 -36.91 4.51
CA LEU A 95 -4.49 -36.00 5.66
C LEU A 95 -5.93 -35.48 5.79
N VAL A 96 -6.62 -35.16 4.67
CA VAL A 96 -8.04 -34.79 4.69
C VAL A 96 -8.95 -35.97 5.05
N GLU A 97 -8.72 -37.17 4.49
CA GLU A 97 -9.51 -38.38 4.78
C GLU A 97 -9.46 -38.77 6.29
N HIS A 98 -8.33 -38.53 6.95
CA HIS A 98 -8.16 -38.72 8.41
C HIS A 98 -8.54 -37.48 9.26
N GLY A 99 -9.03 -36.40 8.65
CA GLY A 99 -9.45 -35.17 9.35
C GLY A 99 -8.31 -34.27 9.86
N LEU A 100 -7.07 -34.52 9.43
CA LEU A 100 -5.84 -33.87 9.87
C LEU A 100 -5.59 -32.56 9.09
N GLU A 101 -6.58 -31.66 9.10
CA GLU A 101 -6.61 -30.49 8.22
C GLU A 101 -5.47 -29.48 8.45
N GLU A 102 -5.04 -29.25 9.71
CA GLU A 102 -3.88 -28.40 9.99
C GLU A 102 -2.57 -29.05 9.48
N ALA A 103 -2.43 -30.37 9.56
CA ALA A 103 -1.26 -31.05 8.98
C ALA A 103 -1.27 -30.97 7.45
N ARG A 104 -2.45 -31.08 6.80
CA ARG A 104 -2.60 -30.79 5.36
C ARG A 104 -2.21 -29.35 5.04
N ARG A 105 -2.60 -28.38 5.88
CA ARG A 105 -2.28 -26.96 5.73
C ARG A 105 -0.77 -26.70 5.74
N TYR A 106 -0.03 -27.30 6.68
CA TYR A 106 1.45 -27.19 6.72
C TYR A 106 2.16 -27.98 5.61
N HIS A 107 1.63 -29.15 5.21
CA HIS A 107 2.20 -29.97 4.13
C HIS A 107 1.88 -29.44 2.70
N THR A 108 0.99 -28.45 2.57
CA THR A 108 0.57 -27.87 1.28
C THR A 108 1.76 -27.30 0.48
N ARG A 109 1.79 -27.54 -0.84
CA ARG A 109 2.80 -27.00 -1.74
C ARG A 109 2.34 -25.67 -2.33
N LEU A 110 2.94 -24.58 -1.87
CA LEU A 110 2.77 -23.25 -2.48
C LEU A 110 3.26 -23.24 -3.94
N GLY A 111 2.57 -22.50 -4.81
CA GLY A 111 3.03 -22.29 -6.19
C GLY A 111 1.99 -21.70 -7.14
N VAL A 112 2.45 -21.27 -8.30
CA VAL A 112 1.60 -20.70 -9.37
C VAL A 112 1.41 -21.76 -10.47
N PRO A 113 0.18 -22.02 -10.96
CA PRO A 113 -0.06 -22.93 -12.09
C PRO A 113 0.68 -22.51 -13.37
N LEU A 114 1.15 -23.47 -14.16
CA LEU A 114 1.96 -23.19 -15.35
C LEU A 114 1.24 -22.32 -16.40
N TYR A 115 -0.09 -22.42 -16.49
CA TYR A 115 -0.89 -21.53 -17.32
C TYR A 115 -0.75 -20.07 -16.86
N ASP A 116 -1.03 -19.80 -15.58
CA ASP A 116 -0.96 -18.46 -15.01
C ASP A 116 0.47 -17.88 -15.05
N VAL A 117 1.50 -18.71 -14.88
CA VAL A 117 2.91 -18.29 -15.07
C VAL A 117 3.15 -17.81 -16.51
N ASN A 118 2.62 -18.51 -17.52
CA ASN A 118 2.76 -18.09 -18.92
C ASN A 118 1.99 -16.79 -19.18
N GLU A 119 0.74 -16.68 -18.71
CA GLU A 119 -0.07 -15.47 -18.86
C GLU A 119 0.60 -14.25 -18.21
N LEU A 120 1.13 -14.39 -16.99
CA LEU A 120 1.84 -13.32 -16.28
C LEU A 120 3.14 -12.89 -16.98
N ILE A 121 3.82 -13.82 -17.68
CA ILE A 121 5.00 -13.49 -18.48
C ILE A 121 4.61 -12.79 -19.79
N LEU A 122 3.54 -13.23 -20.45
CA LEU A 122 3.13 -12.74 -21.76
C LEU A 122 2.26 -11.48 -21.72
N HIS A 123 1.57 -11.20 -20.61
CA HIS A 123 0.56 -10.14 -20.51
C HIS A 123 0.72 -9.24 -19.26
N PRO A 124 0.47 -7.92 -19.35
CA PRO A 124 0.58 -7.01 -18.21
C PRO A 124 -0.41 -7.32 -17.08
N ASN A 125 0.10 -7.35 -15.84
CA ASN A 125 -0.71 -7.31 -14.63
C ASN A 125 -1.48 -5.97 -14.53
N LYS A 126 -2.71 -6.00 -14.01
CA LYS A 126 -3.61 -4.84 -13.81
C LYS A 126 -4.18 -4.75 -12.37
N GLU A 127 -3.75 -5.61 -11.44
CA GLU A 127 -4.14 -5.49 -10.01
C GLU A 127 -3.46 -4.27 -9.36
N ASN A 128 -2.19 -3.99 -9.72
CA ASN A 128 -1.42 -2.83 -9.26
C ASN A 128 -0.95 -1.97 -10.46
N ALA A 129 -1.51 -0.76 -10.57
CA ALA A 129 -1.24 0.19 -11.67
C ALA A 129 0.19 0.80 -11.68
N ASN A 130 1.07 0.40 -10.76
CA ASN A 130 2.46 0.88 -10.65
C ASN A 130 3.51 -0.15 -11.12
N VAL A 131 3.11 -1.39 -11.41
CA VAL A 131 4.01 -2.45 -11.85
C VAL A 131 4.05 -2.48 -13.37
N PRO A 132 5.19 -2.16 -14.02
CA PRO A 132 5.31 -2.24 -15.47
C PRO A 132 5.52 -3.69 -15.90
N HIS A 133 5.06 -4.03 -17.11
CA HIS A 133 5.29 -5.35 -17.68
C HIS A 133 6.75 -5.48 -18.14
N GLY A 134 7.50 -6.32 -17.45
CA GLY A 134 8.92 -6.59 -17.68
C GLY A 134 9.49 -7.54 -16.61
N PRO A 135 10.73 -8.04 -16.76
CA PRO A 135 11.24 -9.17 -15.96
C PRO A 135 11.13 -8.99 -14.44
N GLU A 136 11.42 -7.79 -13.93
CA GLU A 136 11.28 -7.48 -12.50
C GLU A 136 9.82 -7.49 -12.04
N GLY A 137 8.89 -6.94 -12.83
CA GLY A 137 7.45 -6.94 -12.52
C GLY A 137 6.80 -8.32 -12.59
N THR A 138 7.30 -9.20 -13.48
CA THR A 138 6.88 -10.60 -13.55
C THR A 138 7.45 -11.41 -12.38
N ASN A 139 8.72 -11.21 -12.01
CA ASN A 139 9.33 -11.78 -10.81
C ASN A 139 8.57 -11.36 -9.54
N LEU A 140 8.21 -10.08 -9.46
CA LEU A 140 7.45 -9.50 -8.36
C LEU A 140 6.07 -10.15 -8.25
N THR A 141 5.27 -10.17 -9.33
CA THR A 141 3.90 -10.72 -9.30
C THR A 141 3.87 -12.22 -8.94
N LEU A 142 4.86 -13.00 -9.40
CA LEU A 142 5.01 -14.41 -9.03
C LEU A 142 5.37 -14.58 -7.54
N ALA A 143 6.28 -13.75 -7.02
CA ALA A 143 6.66 -13.78 -5.60
C ALA A 143 5.50 -13.31 -4.68
N GLU A 144 4.76 -12.28 -5.09
CA GLU A 144 3.56 -11.81 -4.39
C GLU A 144 2.49 -12.90 -4.31
N SER A 145 2.25 -13.63 -5.40
CA SER A 145 1.26 -14.72 -5.45
C SER A 145 1.58 -15.82 -4.43
N ILE A 146 2.83 -16.28 -4.39
CA ILE A 146 3.32 -17.30 -3.44
C ILE A 146 3.27 -16.78 -1.99
N LYS A 147 3.64 -15.52 -1.76
CA LYS A 147 3.59 -14.91 -0.41
C LYS A 147 2.16 -14.69 0.09
N LYS A 148 1.22 -14.38 -0.80
CA LYS A 148 -0.21 -14.22 -0.51
C LYS A 148 -0.83 -15.53 -0.04
N GLU A 149 -0.51 -16.64 -0.71
CA GLU A 149 -0.89 -17.99 -0.29
C GLU A 149 -0.26 -18.37 1.06
N TYR A 150 1.07 -18.20 1.21
CA TYR A 150 1.79 -18.43 2.48
C TYR A 150 1.17 -17.66 3.65
N ALA A 151 0.80 -16.40 3.45
CA ALA A 151 0.21 -15.54 4.47
C ALA A 151 -1.11 -16.11 5.01
N LEU A 152 -2.01 -16.51 4.12
CA LEU A 152 -3.32 -17.07 4.46
C LEU A 152 -3.20 -18.47 5.10
N LEU A 153 -2.20 -19.26 4.68
CA LEU A 153 -1.96 -20.60 5.22
C LEU A 153 -1.14 -20.64 6.52
N THR A 154 -0.36 -19.61 6.86
CA THR A 154 0.59 -19.69 8.00
C THR A 154 0.66 -18.47 8.93
N VAL A 155 0.23 -17.28 8.50
CA VAL A 155 0.31 -16.06 9.31
C VAL A 155 -1.03 -15.73 9.96
N PHE A 156 -2.14 -15.93 9.25
CA PHE A 156 -3.48 -15.60 9.72
C PHE A 156 -4.27 -16.83 10.23
N SER A 157 -5.23 -16.61 11.13
CA SER A 157 -6.20 -17.64 11.52
C SER A 157 -7.14 -17.96 10.36
N GLN A 158 -7.72 -19.16 10.37
CA GLN A 158 -8.65 -19.60 9.33
C GLN A 158 -9.82 -18.61 9.15
N ALA A 159 -10.39 -18.11 10.26
CA ALA A 159 -11.46 -17.10 10.22
C ALA A 159 -11.04 -15.77 9.56
N VAL A 160 -9.79 -15.31 9.79
CA VAL A 160 -9.25 -14.10 9.13
C VAL A 160 -8.98 -14.35 7.65
N ALA A 161 -8.48 -15.54 7.29
CA ALA A 161 -8.25 -15.94 5.91
C ALA A 161 -9.56 -16.10 5.12
N ASP A 162 -10.56 -16.75 5.69
CA ASP A 162 -11.88 -16.94 5.08
C ASP A 162 -12.61 -15.61 4.89
N ALA A 163 -12.61 -14.73 5.88
CA ALA A 163 -13.19 -13.38 5.76
C ALA A 163 -12.45 -12.50 4.74
N HIS A 164 -11.15 -12.74 4.50
CA HIS A 164 -10.45 -12.13 3.38
C HIS A 164 -10.94 -12.70 2.04
N LEU A 165 -10.94 -14.04 1.91
CA LEU A 165 -11.30 -14.75 0.69
C LEU A 165 -12.74 -14.46 0.26
N SER A 166 -13.70 -14.53 1.18
CA SER A 166 -15.12 -14.20 0.97
C SER A 166 -15.34 -12.75 0.54
N GLY A 167 -14.48 -11.82 0.99
CA GLY A 167 -14.66 -10.39 0.79
C GLY A 167 -15.41 -9.65 1.90
N ASP A 168 -15.51 -10.20 3.12
CA ASP A 168 -15.97 -9.45 4.30
C ASP A 168 -14.94 -8.38 4.71
N ILE A 169 -13.65 -8.73 4.59
CA ILE A 169 -12.50 -7.84 4.81
C ILE A 169 -11.49 -7.95 3.66
N HIS A 170 -10.57 -7.00 3.59
CA HIS A 170 -9.42 -7.03 2.70
C HIS A 170 -8.14 -6.76 3.49
N LEU A 171 -7.28 -7.77 3.54
CA LEU A 171 -5.92 -7.67 4.04
C LEU A 171 -5.10 -7.08 2.89
N HIS A 172 -4.57 -5.87 3.06
CA HIS A 172 -3.70 -5.26 2.04
C HIS A 172 -2.31 -5.91 2.07
N ASP A 173 -1.61 -5.84 0.93
CA ASP A 173 -0.19 -6.19 0.79
C ASP A 173 0.18 -7.61 1.26
N LEU A 174 -0.70 -8.59 1.05
CA LEU A 174 -0.42 -10.00 1.33
C LEU A 174 0.81 -10.53 0.55
N GLY A 175 1.07 -9.99 -0.64
CA GLY A 175 2.29 -10.27 -1.40
C GLY A 175 3.58 -9.76 -0.74
N PHE A 176 3.46 -8.86 0.25
CA PHE A 176 4.54 -8.32 1.07
C PHE A 176 4.34 -8.68 2.55
N ILE A 177 3.89 -9.90 2.84
CA ILE A 177 3.60 -10.34 4.22
C ILE A 177 4.78 -10.19 5.19
N ASP A 178 6.01 -10.26 4.69
CA ASP A 178 7.28 -10.05 5.41
C ASP A 178 7.64 -8.59 5.69
N ARG A 179 6.89 -7.62 5.15
CA ARG A 179 7.13 -6.17 5.31
C ARG A 179 6.04 -5.48 6.13
N PRO A 180 6.35 -4.42 6.91
CA PRO A 180 5.35 -3.43 7.32
C PRO A 180 4.73 -2.70 6.12
N TYR A 181 3.57 -2.08 6.31
CA TYR A 181 2.88 -1.32 5.26
C TYR A 181 3.67 -0.09 4.80
N CYS A 182 3.75 0.99 5.58
CA CYS A 182 4.35 2.25 5.12
C CYS A 182 5.12 2.99 6.22
N SER A 183 5.92 4.00 5.85
CA SER A 183 6.73 4.78 6.80
C SER A 183 6.89 6.26 6.45
N GLY A 184 6.82 7.09 7.49
CA GLY A 184 7.20 8.50 7.46
C GLY A 184 8.50 8.73 8.23
N GLN A 185 9.43 9.50 7.66
CA GLN A 185 10.75 9.73 8.27
C GLN A 185 11.32 11.13 8.02
N SER A 186 12.06 11.66 9.01
CA SER A 186 12.83 12.89 8.86
C SER A 186 14.16 12.67 8.14
N LEU A 187 14.51 13.61 7.25
CA LEU A 187 15.80 13.69 6.57
C LEU A 187 16.98 13.86 7.56
N GLU A 188 16.74 14.34 8.78
CA GLU A 188 17.77 14.49 9.83
C GLU A 188 18.51 13.18 10.15
N TYR A 189 17.86 12.02 10.02
CA TYR A 189 18.51 10.73 10.26
C TYR A 189 19.66 10.49 9.27
N VAL A 190 19.39 10.71 7.98
CA VAL A 190 20.38 10.56 6.90
C VAL A 190 21.44 11.66 6.97
N LYS A 191 21.07 12.90 7.33
CA LYS A 191 22.02 14.00 7.57
C LYS A 191 22.97 13.70 8.72
N LYS A 192 22.48 13.13 9.82
CA LYS A 192 23.25 12.86 11.04
C LYS A 192 24.14 11.62 10.95
N TYR A 193 23.67 10.56 10.30
CA TYR A 193 24.33 9.25 10.30
C TYR A 193 24.95 8.83 8.95
N GLY A 194 24.66 9.55 7.86
CA GLY A 194 25.06 9.15 6.52
C GLY A 194 24.32 7.88 6.06
N LEU A 195 24.97 7.07 5.21
CA LEU A 195 24.46 5.76 4.80
C LEU A 195 25.40 4.64 5.26
N SER A 196 24.94 3.86 6.23
CA SER A 196 25.59 2.64 6.70
C SER A 196 24.52 1.57 6.87
N LEU A 197 24.11 1.00 5.73
CA LEU A 197 23.04 0.01 5.61
C LEU A 197 23.60 -1.42 5.78
N PRO A 198 22.80 -2.38 6.28
CA PRO A 198 23.13 -3.79 6.18
C PRO A 198 23.34 -4.21 4.72
N ASN A 199 24.21 -5.20 4.50
CA ASN A 199 24.55 -5.77 3.19
C ASN A 199 25.16 -4.78 2.16
N ALA A 200 25.38 -3.51 2.52
CA ALA A 200 26.06 -2.54 1.66
C ALA A 200 27.59 -2.72 1.72
N LEU A 201 28.21 -2.90 0.55
CA LEU A 201 29.67 -3.07 0.41
C LEU A 201 30.49 -1.82 0.78
N SER A 202 29.84 -0.67 1.00
CA SER A 202 30.49 0.60 1.32
C SER A 202 29.63 1.46 2.25
N ILE A 203 30.30 2.30 3.05
CA ILE A 203 29.67 3.21 4.02
C ILE A 203 29.92 4.65 3.59
N ALA A 204 28.86 5.44 3.46
CA ALA A 204 28.94 6.88 3.21
C ALA A 204 28.82 7.66 4.53
N LYS A 205 29.80 8.53 4.80
CA LYS A 205 29.72 9.51 5.91
C LYS A 205 28.64 10.57 5.62
N PRO A 206 28.14 11.30 6.63
CA PRO A 206 27.26 12.46 6.45
C PRO A 206 27.64 13.37 5.28
N ALA A 207 26.64 13.77 4.48
CA ALA A 207 26.81 14.57 3.29
C ALA A 207 27.34 15.98 3.62
N LYS A 208 28.23 16.51 2.76
CA LYS A 208 28.78 17.88 2.87
C LYS A 208 28.20 18.89 1.86
N HIS A 209 27.54 18.40 0.82
CA HIS A 209 26.97 19.19 -0.26
C HIS A 209 25.53 18.71 -0.53
N PRO A 210 24.60 19.58 -0.96
CA PRO A 210 23.18 19.24 -1.07
C PRO A 210 22.90 18.12 -2.08
N GLU A 211 23.67 18.03 -3.16
CA GLU A 211 23.58 16.97 -4.17
C GLU A 211 23.94 15.60 -3.56
N VAL A 212 24.90 15.57 -2.65
CA VAL A 212 25.28 14.35 -1.90
C VAL A 212 24.20 13.98 -0.88
N LEU A 213 23.54 14.97 -0.26
CA LEU A 213 22.42 14.73 0.66
C LEU A 213 21.21 14.15 -0.09
N LEU A 214 20.86 14.75 -1.23
CA LEU A 214 19.84 14.28 -2.17
C LEU A 214 20.16 12.84 -2.64
N ALA A 215 21.39 12.60 -3.07
CA ALA A 215 21.86 11.28 -3.46
C ALA A 215 21.95 10.26 -2.30
N HIS A 216 21.87 10.70 -1.03
CA HIS A 216 21.68 9.81 0.12
C HIS A 216 20.19 9.55 0.39
N MET A 217 19.34 10.59 0.33
CA MET A 217 17.89 10.51 0.51
C MET A 217 17.24 9.53 -0.49
N LEU A 218 17.62 9.61 -1.77
CA LEU A 218 17.20 8.66 -2.81
C LEU A 218 17.59 7.23 -2.49
N LYS A 219 18.88 6.98 -2.21
CA LYS A 219 19.41 5.64 -1.92
C LYS A 219 18.80 5.04 -0.65
N PHE A 220 18.49 5.87 0.34
CA PHE A 220 17.77 5.45 1.53
C PHE A 220 16.30 5.14 1.22
N SER A 221 15.63 5.94 0.38
CA SER A 221 14.26 5.68 -0.08
C SER A 221 14.15 4.36 -0.84
N ALA A 222 15.08 4.07 -1.76
CA ALA A 222 15.15 2.81 -2.48
C ALA A 222 15.44 1.61 -1.55
N ALA A 223 16.20 1.83 -0.46
CA ALA A 223 16.42 0.81 0.55
C ALA A 223 15.15 0.56 1.41
N LEU A 224 14.43 1.62 1.78
CA LEU A 224 13.15 1.52 2.49
C LEU A 224 12.06 0.87 1.64
N GLN A 225 11.97 1.16 0.34
CA GLN A 225 11.04 0.51 -0.61
C GLN A 225 11.21 -1.03 -0.63
N GLY A 226 12.42 -1.54 -0.39
CA GLY A 226 12.67 -2.97 -0.25
C GLY A 226 12.18 -3.59 1.07
N HIS A 227 11.86 -2.77 2.08
CA HIS A 227 11.49 -3.18 3.44
C HIS A 227 10.06 -2.81 3.84
N PHE A 228 9.39 -1.93 3.09
CA PHE A 228 7.97 -1.55 3.23
C PHE A 228 7.18 -1.96 1.97
N ALA A 229 5.84 -1.94 2.03
CA ALA A 229 4.96 -2.27 0.91
C ALA A 229 4.40 -1.02 0.19
N GLY A 230 3.95 -0.04 0.98
CA GLY A 230 3.41 1.24 0.54
C GLY A 230 4.42 2.39 0.57
N ALA A 231 3.93 3.61 0.82
CA ALA A 231 4.72 4.82 0.58
C ALA A 231 5.84 5.09 1.59
N ILE A 232 6.85 5.80 1.10
CA ILE A 232 8.00 6.34 1.83
C ILE A 232 7.86 7.87 1.90
N GLY A 233 7.24 8.39 2.97
CA GLY A 233 7.06 9.83 3.16
C GLY A 233 8.24 10.51 3.85
N TRP A 234 8.61 11.70 3.37
CA TRP A 234 9.71 12.49 3.91
C TRP A 234 9.20 13.79 4.52
N ASP A 235 9.52 13.99 5.79
CA ASP A 235 9.08 15.15 6.55
C ASP A 235 9.94 16.40 6.29
N ALA A 236 9.30 17.58 6.35
CA ALA A 236 9.84 18.94 6.21
C ALA A 236 11.06 19.08 5.27
N VAL A 237 10.94 18.56 4.04
CA VAL A 237 12.08 18.35 3.13
C VAL A 237 12.80 19.65 2.81
N ASN A 238 12.06 20.71 2.43
CA ASN A 238 12.66 21.99 2.09
C ASN A 238 13.39 22.65 3.28
N LEU A 239 12.85 22.48 4.50
CA LEU A 239 13.45 22.98 5.73
C LEU A 239 14.73 22.23 6.11
N PHE A 240 14.74 20.89 5.99
CA PHE A 240 15.93 20.09 6.30
C PHE A 240 17.02 20.22 5.23
N PHE A 241 16.71 20.59 3.99
CA PHE A 241 17.71 20.98 2.99
C PHE A 241 18.26 22.39 3.20
N ALA A 242 17.50 23.32 3.78
CA ALA A 242 17.88 24.74 3.88
C ALA A 242 19.30 25.00 4.45
N PRO A 243 19.81 24.27 5.48
CA PRO A 243 21.19 24.43 5.96
C PRO A 243 22.31 24.07 4.97
N TYR A 244 22.00 23.44 3.84
CA TYR A 244 22.96 23.01 2.81
C TYR A 244 23.00 23.94 1.58
N ILE A 245 22.06 24.89 1.47
CA ILE A 245 21.85 25.75 0.29
C ILE A 245 22.03 27.25 0.57
N VAL A 246 22.49 27.62 1.78
CA VAL A 246 22.75 29.01 2.16
C VAL A 246 23.73 29.66 1.18
N GLY A 247 23.32 30.74 0.53
CA GLY A 247 24.13 31.46 -0.45
C GLY A 247 24.27 30.77 -1.81
N MET A 248 23.59 29.64 -2.05
CA MET A 248 23.44 29.04 -3.38
C MET A 248 22.69 30.00 -4.32
N SER A 249 23.07 30.07 -5.60
CA SER A 249 22.35 30.90 -6.58
C SER A 249 20.98 30.29 -6.93
N ASP A 250 20.03 31.10 -7.36
CA ASP A 250 18.70 30.59 -7.73
C ASP A 250 18.76 29.61 -8.92
N ARG A 251 19.74 29.76 -9.83
CA ARG A 251 20.04 28.80 -10.90
C ARG A 251 20.43 27.44 -10.34
N ASP A 252 21.38 27.41 -9.42
CA ASP A 252 21.90 26.15 -8.87
C ASP A 252 20.86 25.47 -7.96
N LEU A 253 20.02 26.28 -7.29
CA LEU A 253 18.89 25.80 -6.49
C LEU A 253 17.77 25.21 -7.36
N HIS A 254 17.46 25.82 -8.50
CA HIS A 254 16.55 25.26 -9.50
C HIS A 254 17.11 23.96 -10.10
N GLN A 255 18.43 23.90 -10.33
CA GLN A 255 19.09 22.67 -10.79
C GLN A 255 19.02 21.55 -9.73
N LEU A 256 19.18 21.88 -8.44
CA LEU A 256 19.02 20.93 -7.33
C LEU A 256 17.58 20.42 -7.22
N ALA A 257 16.58 21.31 -7.37
CA ALA A 257 15.17 20.94 -7.40
C ALA A 257 14.84 20.01 -8.57
N GLN A 258 15.40 20.28 -9.76
CA GLN A 258 15.27 19.43 -10.94
C GLN A 258 15.84 18.03 -10.67
N ILE A 259 17.06 17.93 -10.14
CA ILE A 259 17.69 16.64 -9.81
C ILE A 259 16.83 15.85 -8.81
N LEU A 260 16.24 16.52 -7.80
CA LEU A 260 15.42 15.86 -6.79
C LEU A 260 14.19 15.21 -7.42
N ILE A 261 13.42 15.97 -8.18
CA ILE A 261 12.15 15.50 -8.76
C ILE A 261 12.42 14.43 -9.83
N PHE A 262 13.33 14.70 -10.79
CA PHE A 262 13.60 13.78 -11.90
C PHE A 262 14.16 12.43 -11.42
N GLU A 263 15.09 12.41 -10.45
CA GLU A 263 15.59 11.16 -9.90
C GLU A 263 14.48 10.34 -9.25
N TYR A 264 13.64 10.94 -8.39
CA TYR A 264 12.50 10.24 -7.76
C TYR A 264 11.52 9.69 -8.80
N SER A 265 11.18 10.47 -9.83
CA SER A 265 10.28 10.04 -10.90
C SER A 265 10.84 8.87 -11.73
N GLN A 266 12.16 8.73 -11.84
CA GLN A 266 12.82 7.76 -12.74
C GLN A 266 13.31 6.47 -12.05
N GLN A 267 13.34 6.39 -10.70
CA GLN A 267 13.84 5.19 -9.99
C GLN A 267 13.13 3.88 -10.38
N ALA A 268 11.87 3.94 -10.84
CA ALA A 268 11.08 2.80 -11.29
C ALA A 268 11.77 1.91 -12.35
N VAL A 269 12.64 2.52 -13.17
CA VAL A 269 13.37 1.85 -14.26
C VAL A 269 14.58 1.06 -13.73
N ALA A 270 15.10 1.42 -12.55
CA ALA A 270 16.40 0.94 -12.07
C ALA A 270 16.35 -0.31 -11.19
N ARG A 271 15.23 -0.59 -10.48
CA ARG A 271 15.10 -1.70 -9.52
C ARG A 271 13.67 -2.18 -9.36
N GLY A 272 13.47 -3.51 -9.29
CA GLY A 272 12.29 -4.13 -8.67
C GLY A 272 10.94 -3.94 -9.37
N GLY A 273 10.87 -3.22 -10.49
CA GLY A 273 9.63 -3.09 -11.26
C GLY A 273 8.51 -2.34 -10.54
N GLN A 274 8.83 -1.31 -9.75
CA GLN A 274 7.81 -0.40 -9.19
C GLN A 274 8.43 0.97 -8.89
N ALA A 275 7.68 2.04 -9.13
CA ALA A 275 8.09 3.38 -8.69
C ALA A 275 8.22 3.46 -7.16
N ILE A 276 9.15 4.27 -6.66
CA ILE A 276 9.18 4.62 -5.23
C ILE A 276 7.97 5.52 -4.96
N PHE A 277 6.90 4.92 -4.46
CA PHE A 277 5.75 5.69 -3.97
C PHE A 277 6.25 6.59 -2.83
N SER A 278 6.29 7.90 -3.07
CA SER A 278 7.04 8.84 -2.23
C SER A 278 6.32 10.18 -2.12
N ASP A 279 6.36 10.73 -0.90
CA ASP A 279 5.67 11.95 -0.49
C ASP A 279 6.72 12.92 0.08
N LEU A 280 6.69 14.19 -0.33
CA LEU A 280 7.52 15.26 0.24
C LEU A 280 6.61 16.22 0.99
N ASN A 281 6.78 16.32 2.31
CA ASN A 281 6.09 17.33 3.11
C ASN A 281 6.88 18.65 3.04
N LEU A 282 6.18 19.71 2.64
CA LEU A 282 6.74 21.03 2.35
C LEU A 282 5.99 22.09 3.15
N TYR A 283 6.74 23.02 3.74
CA TYR A 283 6.21 24.13 4.56
C TYR A 283 6.71 25.47 4.01
N TRP A 284 5.87 26.52 4.05
CA TRP A 284 6.29 27.89 3.67
C TRP A 284 6.84 28.66 4.88
N GLU A 285 6.18 28.51 6.02
CA GLU A 285 6.62 28.91 7.35
C GLU A 285 7.52 27.86 8.00
N VAL A 286 8.33 28.23 9.00
CA VAL A 286 8.95 27.20 9.86
C VAL A 286 7.94 26.74 10.92
N PRO A 287 7.48 25.47 10.91
CA PRO A 287 6.42 24.99 11.79
C PRO A 287 6.85 25.01 13.25
N LYS A 288 5.86 25.22 14.16
CA LYS A 288 6.08 25.54 15.58
C LYS A 288 7.03 24.55 16.29
N HIS A 289 6.95 23.27 15.97
CA HIS A 289 7.76 22.21 16.60
C HIS A 289 9.23 22.20 16.15
N PHE A 290 9.57 22.67 14.94
CA PHE A 290 10.95 22.82 14.48
C PHE A 290 11.54 24.22 14.72
N ARG A 291 10.71 25.26 14.85
CA ARG A 291 11.11 26.68 14.93
C ARG A 291 12.30 26.97 15.85
N ASN A 292 12.37 26.32 17.02
CA ASN A 292 13.45 26.53 18.01
C ASN A 292 14.47 25.38 18.11
N VAL A 293 14.44 24.41 17.18
CA VAL A 293 15.33 23.25 17.15
C VAL A 293 16.65 23.61 16.45
N ASP A 294 17.77 23.13 16.98
CA ASP A 294 19.11 23.42 16.47
C ASP A 294 19.38 22.66 15.16
N ALA A 295 19.79 23.38 14.12
CA ALA A 295 19.82 22.87 12.75
C ALA A 295 21.11 22.08 12.46
N ILE A 296 20.95 20.87 11.92
CA ILE A 296 22.06 20.05 11.40
C ILE A 296 22.40 20.50 9.98
N GLY A 297 23.68 20.76 9.73
CA GLY A 297 24.20 21.21 8.44
C GLY A 297 25.19 20.22 7.82
N PRO A 298 25.94 20.67 6.79
CA PRO A 298 27.00 19.90 6.13
C PRO A 298 27.90 19.13 7.09
N GLY A 299 28.18 17.86 6.76
CA GLY A 299 28.97 16.95 7.59
C GLY A 299 28.23 16.35 8.78
N GLY A 300 26.92 16.59 8.94
CA GLY A 300 26.11 16.05 10.04
C GLY A 300 26.32 16.77 11.37
N THR A 301 27.02 17.91 11.36
CA THR A 301 27.28 18.75 12.54
C THR A 301 26.22 19.83 12.71
N TYR A 302 25.95 20.24 13.96
CA TYR A 302 25.12 21.41 14.22
C TYR A 302 25.77 22.69 13.66
N THR A 303 24.92 23.59 13.17
CA THR A 303 25.32 24.85 12.52
C THR A 303 25.54 26.02 13.49
N GLY A 304 25.13 25.86 14.75
CA GLY A 304 25.03 26.96 15.73
C GLY A 304 23.79 27.86 15.53
N LYS A 305 22.95 27.57 14.53
CA LYS A 305 21.67 28.24 14.25
C LYS A 305 20.49 27.31 14.51
N LYS A 306 19.28 27.87 14.60
CA LYS A 306 18.00 27.15 14.73
C LYS A 306 17.24 27.15 13.40
N TYR A 307 16.33 26.21 13.20
CA TYR A 307 15.64 26.04 11.91
C TYR A 307 14.85 27.29 11.45
N LYS A 308 14.34 28.12 12.36
CA LYS A 308 13.75 29.44 12.00
C LYS A 308 14.73 30.38 11.27
N ASP A 309 16.03 30.25 11.54
CA ASP A 309 17.06 31.15 10.99
C ASP A 309 17.41 30.79 9.52
N TYR A 310 16.70 29.80 8.95
CA TYR A 310 16.82 29.30 7.57
C TYR A 310 15.52 29.46 6.77
N GLU A 311 14.49 30.14 7.29
CA GLU A 311 13.16 30.22 6.67
C GLU A 311 13.22 30.71 5.21
N LYS A 312 14.04 31.74 4.90
CA LYS A 312 14.16 32.26 3.54
C LYS A 312 14.81 31.28 2.56
N ASP A 313 15.77 30.47 2.99
CA ASP A 313 16.37 29.44 2.13
C ASP A 313 15.40 28.26 1.93
N ALA A 314 14.64 27.89 2.96
CA ALA A 314 13.57 26.89 2.85
C ALA A 314 12.44 27.35 1.91
N GLN A 315 12.07 28.63 1.94
CA GLN A 315 11.10 29.26 1.03
C GLN A 315 11.58 29.26 -0.41
N ARG A 316 12.84 29.68 -0.67
CA ARG A 316 13.45 29.64 -2.01
C ARG A 316 13.45 28.23 -2.59
N PHE A 317 13.77 27.21 -1.80
CA PHE A 317 13.79 25.83 -2.29
C PHE A 317 12.38 25.25 -2.50
N ALA A 318 11.41 25.58 -1.64
CA ALA A 318 10.01 25.24 -1.88
C ALA A 318 9.50 25.85 -3.20
N TRP A 319 9.84 27.11 -3.47
CA TRP A 319 9.49 27.77 -4.73
C TRP A 319 10.10 27.04 -5.94
N ALA A 320 11.41 26.78 -5.92
CA ALA A 320 12.13 26.10 -7.00
C ALA A 320 11.61 24.66 -7.27
N LEU A 321 11.15 23.94 -6.25
CA LEU A 321 10.49 22.65 -6.42
C LEU A 321 9.17 22.79 -7.21
N PHE A 322 8.38 23.82 -6.93
CA PHE A 322 7.13 24.07 -7.65
C PHE A 322 7.30 24.65 -9.05
N ASP A 323 8.40 25.35 -9.35
CA ASP A 323 8.77 25.69 -10.72
C ASP A 323 8.97 24.41 -11.56
N ILE A 324 9.71 23.43 -11.04
CA ILE A 324 9.91 22.13 -11.73
C ILE A 324 8.59 21.35 -11.88
N TYR A 325 7.72 21.34 -10.86
CA TYR A 325 6.38 20.74 -11.00
C TYR A 325 5.48 21.48 -12.01
N MET A 326 5.77 22.74 -12.36
CA MET A 326 5.06 23.49 -13.39
C MET A 326 5.49 23.06 -14.81
N ASP A 327 6.80 22.85 -15.01
CA ASP A 327 7.37 22.44 -16.31
C ASP A 327 6.94 21.02 -16.71
N GLY A 328 6.89 20.10 -15.74
CA GLY A 328 6.58 18.68 -15.97
C GLY A 328 7.74 17.85 -16.51
N ASP A 329 7.45 16.62 -16.95
CA ASP A 329 8.47 15.75 -17.56
C ASP A 329 8.87 16.22 -18.97
N GLY A 330 9.86 15.56 -19.59
CA GLY A 330 10.31 15.87 -20.96
C GLY A 330 9.24 15.72 -22.07
N SER A 331 8.05 15.22 -21.74
CA SER A 331 6.87 15.11 -22.61
C SER A 331 5.72 16.06 -22.19
N GLY A 332 5.94 16.93 -21.20
CA GLY A 332 4.92 17.81 -20.61
C GLY A 332 3.88 17.07 -19.75
N ARG A 333 4.20 15.90 -19.19
CA ARG A 333 3.33 15.18 -18.26
C ARG A 333 3.46 15.75 -16.84
N PRO A 334 2.39 15.68 -16.01
CA PRO A 334 2.57 15.83 -14.57
C PRO A 334 3.43 14.70 -14.01
N PHE A 335 4.30 15.01 -13.04
CA PHE A 335 5.08 13.98 -12.34
C PHE A 335 4.16 13.12 -11.48
N PHE A 336 4.31 11.79 -11.54
CA PHE A 336 3.49 10.88 -10.74
C PHE A 336 3.99 10.81 -9.29
N PHE A 337 5.32 10.76 -9.14
CA PHE A 337 6.07 10.81 -7.89
C PHE A 337 7.32 11.69 -8.06
N PRO A 338 7.79 12.34 -6.99
CA PRO A 338 7.22 12.30 -5.65
C PRO A 338 6.04 13.28 -5.54
N LYS A 339 5.19 13.10 -4.52
CA LYS A 339 4.01 13.96 -4.30
C LYS A 339 4.35 15.16 -3.42
N PRO A 340 4.15 16.42 -3.86
CA PRO A 340 4.37 17.59 -3.03
C PRO A 340 3.15 17.88 -2.14
N LEU A 341 3.26 17.53 -0.86
CA LEU A 341 2.26 17.82 0.17
C LEU A 341 2.61 19.16 0.82
N VAL A 342 1.82 20.21 0.53
CA VAL A 342 2.00 21.53 1.14
C VAL A 342 1.15 21.60 2.40
N HIS A 343 1.83 21.70 3.54
CA HIS A 343 1.19 21.92 4.83
C HIS A 343 0.81 23.40 4.98
N MET A 344 -0.42 23.65 5.41
CA MET A 344 -0.98 24.98 5.61
C MET A 344 -1.46 25.11 7.06
N THR A 345 -0.71 25.82 7.89
CA THR A 345 -1.11 26.13 9.28
C THR A 345 -1.72 27.52 9.38
N GLU A 346 -2.15 27.91 10.58
CA GLU A 346 -2.47 29.31 10.87
C GLU A 346 -1.28 30.26 10.69
N ASP A 347 -0.04 29.79 10.79
CA ASP A 347 1.15 30.63 10.60
C ASP A 347 1.50 30.80 9.11
N PHE A 348 1.15 29.84 8.23
CA PHE A 348 1.24 29.98 6.77
C PHE A 348 0.63 31.31 6.29
N PHE A 349 -0.61 31.57 6.68
CA PHE A 349 -1.38 32.77 6.30
C PHE A 349 -0.93 34.08 6.99
N LYS A 350 0.20 34.05 7.70
CA LYS A 350 0.82 35.22 8.35
C LYS A 350 2.27 35.43 7.89
N THR A 351 2.94 34.39 7.42
CA THR A 351 4.31 34.46 6.90
C THR A 351 4.37 35.30 5.64
N GLU A 352 5.46 36.06 5.50
CA GLU A 352 5.70 36.94 4.36
C GLU A 352 5.67 36.16 3.04
N GLY A 353 5.05 36.72 2.00
CA GLY A 353 5.02 36.14 0.65
C GLY A 353 4.07 34.94 0.46
N HIS A 354 3.36 34.49 1.50
CA HIS A 354 2.51 33.29 1.41
C HIS A 354 1.41 33.41 0.33
N GLU A 355 0.86 34.60 0.08
CA GLU A 355 -0.13 34.83 -0.99
C GLU A 355 0.45 34.50 -2.37
N LYS A 356 1.68 34.94 -2.64
CA LYS A 356 2.38 34.68 -3.91
C LYS A 356 2.71 33.21 -4.06
N PHE A 357 3.17 32.56 -2.99
CA PHE A 357 3.44 31.12 -2.99
C PHE A 357 2.14 30.30 -3.14
N LEU A 358 1.06 30.70 -2.48
CA LEU A 358 -0.26 30.07 -2.63
C LEU A 358 -0.76 30.18 -4.07
N HIS A 359 -0.62 31.33 -4.72
CA HIS A 359 -0.95 31.49 -6.13
C HIS A 359 -0.07 30.58 -7.01
N HIS A 360 1.25 30.50 -6.78
CA HIS A 360 2.16 29.61 -7.50
C HIS A 360 1.75 28.14 -7.42
N ILE A 361 1.56 27.60 -6.20
CA ILE A 361 1.17 26.19 -6.00
C ILE A 361 -0.27 25.91 -6.48
N CYS A 362 -1.16 26.90 -6.48
CA CYS A 362 -2.49 26.81 -7.09
C CYS A 362 -2.44 26.83 -8.62
N GLU A 363 -1.50 27.55 -9.22
CA GLU A 363 -1.27 27.51 -10.66
C GLU A 363 -0.74 26.13 -11.09
N VAL A 364 0.19 25.55 -10.32
CA VAL A 364 0.64 24.14 -10.51
C VAL A 364 -0.53 23.17 -10.31
N ALA A 365 -1.40 23.39 -9.33
CA ALA A 365 -2.60 22.57 -9.12
C ALA A 365 -3.60 22.64 -10.29
N SER A 366 -3.72 23.80 -10.95
CA SER A 366 -4.56 23.96 -12.14
C SER A 366 -3.93 23.35 -13.39
N LYS A 367 -2.66 23.67 -13.68
CA LYS A 367 -1.96 23.23 -14.90
C LYS A 367 -1.57 21.76 -14.87
N MET A 368 -0.98 21.28 -13.77
CA MET A 368 -0.37 19.96 -13.67
C MET A 368 -1.09 19.07 -12.64
N GLY A 369 -1.75 19.66 -11.64
CA GLY A 369 -2.48 18.92 -10.60
C GLY A 369 -1.60 18.28 -9.54
N ASN A 370 -0.30 18.59 -9.52
CA ASN A 370 0.67 17.98 -8.61
C ASN A 370 0.48 18.35 -7.14
N THR A 371 0.01 19.56 -6.83
CA THR A 371 -0.13 20.08 -5.46
C THR A 371 -1.19 19.34 -4.65
N TYR A 372 -0.83 18.90 -3.44
CA TYR A 372 -1.75 18.45 -2.41
C TYR A 372 -1.77 19.49 -1.29
N PHE A 373 -2.96 19.91 -0.86
CA PHE A 373 -3.12 20.90 0.21
C PHE A 373 -3.48 20.15 1.50
N VAL A 374 -2.60 20.19 2.50
CA VAL A 374 -2.77 19.55 3.81
C VAL A 374 -3.08 20.64 4.84
N PHE A 375 -4.17 20.47 5.59
CA PHE A 375 -4.73 21.51 6.44
C PHE A 375 -4.46 21.25 7.93
N ASP A 376 -3.43 21.92 8.45
CA ASP A 376 -2.92 21.76 9.81
C ASP A 376 -3.62 22.75 10.75
N ARG A 377 -4.89 22.44 11.08
CA ARG A 377 -5.72 23.22 12.02
C ARG A 377 -5.46 22.82 13.49
N GLY A 378 -5.46 23.82 14.36
CA GLY A 378 -5.29 23.66 15.81
C GLY A 378 -3.84 23.77 16.27
N GLU A 379 -3.59 23.47 17.55
CA GLU A 379 -2.24 23.52 18.14
C GLU A 379 -1.48 22.20 18.07
N THR A 380 -2.16 21.10 17.73
CA THR A 380 -1.51 19.81 17.45
C THR A 380 -0.96 19.82 16.04
N ALA A 381 0.37 19.84 15.92
CA ALA A 381 1.03 19.63 14.64
C ALA A 381 0.68 18.24 14.08
N LYS A 382 0.69 18.14 12.75
CA LYS A 382 0.51 16.90 11.99
C LYS A 382 1.74 16.61 11.15
N ILE A 383 1.98 15.33 10.88
CA ILE A 383 2.96 14.84 9.91
C ILE A 383 2.23 13.91 8.97
N SER A 384 2.38 14.12 7.65
CA SER A 384 1.82 13.24 6.63
C SER A 384 2.85 12.15 6.26
N GLU A 385 2.69 10.94 6.81
CA GLU A 385 3.70 9.90 6.72
C GLU A 385 3.64 9.05 5.44
N CYS A 386 2.45 8.89 4.87
CA CYS A 386 2.19 8.09 3.66
C CYS A 386 0.78 8.35 3.14
N CYS A 387 0.64 8.81 1.90
CA CYS A 387 -0.64 8.99 1.16
C CYS A 387 -1.60 10.02 1.75
N ARG A 388 -2.12 9.72 2.95
CA ARG A 388 -3.13 10.44 3.74
C ARG A 388 -2.74 10.47 5.25
N LEU A 389 -1.84 9.58 5.69
CA LEU A 389 -1.55 9.23 7.10
C LEU A 389 -1.09 10.43 7.95
N SER A 390 -2.02 11.06 8.68
CA SER A 390 -1.82 12.35 9.37
C SER A 390 -2.06 12.26 10.88
N PHE A 391 -1.01 12.00 11.68
CA PHE A 391 -1.15 11.95 13.14
C PHE A 391 -0.95 13.30 13.82
N LYS A 392 -1.84 13.61 14.78
CA LYS A 392 -1.61 14.63 15.80
C LYS A 392 -0.44 14.19 16.70
N LEU A 393 0.60 15.02 16.84
CA LEU A 393 1.75 14.71 17.69
C LEU A 393 1.34 14.54 19.16
N THR A 394 1.78 13.45 19.79
CA THR A 394 1.72 13.29 21.25
C THR A 394 2.83 14.08 21.93
N SER A 395 2.77 14.22 23.26
CA SER A 395 3.85 14.84 24.04
C SER A 395 5.22 14.14 23.87
N GLU A 396 5.27 12.83 23.60
CA GLU A 396 6.53 12.14 23.29
C GLU A 396 7.04 12.51 21.88
N ASP A 397 6.13 12.71 20.92
CA ASP A 397 6.51 13.09 19.55
C ASP A 397 6.99 14.54 19.47
N ILE A 398 6.44 15.43 20.31
CA ILE A 398 6.92 16.82 20.48
C ILE A 398 8.32 16.83 21.12
N GLU A 399 8.64 15.87 22.01
CA GLU A 399 9.99 15.71 22.55
C GLU A 399 10.96 15.14 21.50
N ASP A 400 10.52 14.13 20.73
CA ASP A 400 11.26 13.61 19.57
C ASP A 400 11.49 14.69 18.49
N ALA A 401 10.61 15.67 18.34
CA ALA A 401 10.77 16.79 17.41
C ALA A 401 11.92 17.74 17.77
N LYS A 402 12.41 17.76 19.02
CA LYS A 402 13.67 18.43 19.38
C LYS A 402 14.90 17.69 18.85
N HIS A 403 14.72 16.45 18.39
CA HIS A 403 15.76 15.53 17.95
C HIS A 403 15.31 14.83 16.65
N PRO A 404 15.04 15.55 15.54
CA PRO A 404 14.11 15.07 14.51
C PRO A 404 14.56 13.79 13.80
N TRP A 405 15.83 13.39 13.87
CA TRP A 405 16.28 12.07 13.42
C TRP A 405 15.56 10.90 14.12
N ARG A 406 14.91 11.13 15.27
CA ARG A 406 14.06 10.19 16.00
C ARG A 406 12.63 10.11 15.46
N MET A 407 12.20 11.07 14.65
CA MET A 407 10.90 11.12 13.99
C MET A 407 10.91 10.11 12.83
N ARG A 408 10.57 8.87 13.21
CA ARG A 408 10.52 7.69 12.36
C ARG A 408 9.28 6.92 12.78
N PHE A 409 8.32 6.87 11.88
CA PHE A 409 6.97 6.39 12.15
C PHE A 409 6.55 5.35 11.10
N CYS A 410 5.48 4.62 11.39
CA CYS A 410 5.09 3.44 10.63
C CYS A 410 3.60 3.13 10.83
N ALA A 411 2.93 2.75 9.74
CA ALA A 411 1.76 1.90 9.84
C ALA A 411 2.17 0.45 9.53
N LEU A 412 1.76 -0.51 10.36
CA LEU A 412 2.22 -1.90 10.20
C LEU A 412 1.46 -2.66 9.11
N GLN A 413 0.17 -2.35 8.94
CA GLN A 413 -0.76 -3.01 8.03
C GLN A 413 -2.01 -2.13 7.84
N ASN A 414 -2.69 -2.25 6.68
CA ASN A 414 -4.10 -1.89 6.51
C ASN A 414 -4.96 -3.17 6.43
N VAL A 415 -6.05 -3.20 7.19
CA VAL A 415 -7.16 -4.14 7.00
C VAL A 415 -8.44 -3.33 6.79
N THR A 416 -9.08 -3.54 5.65
CA THR A 416 -10.25 -2.77 5.20
C THR A 416 -11.54 -3.58 5.29
N THR A 417 -12.60 -3.00 5.83
CA THR A 417 -13.94 -3.63 5.93
C THR A 417 -14.78 -3.34 4.68
N ASN A 418 -15.51 -4.34 4.18
CA ASN A 418 -16.53 -4.18 3.16
C ASN A 418 -17.82 -3.64 3.81
N LEU A 419 -18.15 -2.36 3.59
CA LEU A 419 -19.35 -1.78 4.21
C LEU A 419 -20.67 -2.18 3.51
N PRO A 420 -20.78 -2.18 2.16
CA PRO A 420 -22.02 -2.58 1.48
C PRO A 420 -22.53 -3.97 1.87
N ARG A 421 -21.63 -4.96 2.01
CA ARG A 421 -22.02 -6.31 2.46
C ARG A 421 -22.77 -6.30 3.79
N ILE A 422 -22.34 -5.48 4.76
CA ILE A 422 -22.98 -5.39 6.08
C ILE A 422 -24.43 -4.90 5.95
N ALA A 423 -24.75 -4.04 4.98
CA ALA A 423 -26.13 -3.64 4.71
C ALA A 423 -26.96 -4.79 4.10
N TYR A 424 -26.38 -5.60 3.20
CA TYR A 424 -27.06 -6.78 2.65
C TYR A 424 -27.31 -7.86 3.72
N GLU A 425 -26.36 -8.07 4.64
CA GLU A 425 -26.50 -8.98 5.78
C GLU A 425 -27.50 -8.48 6.84
N ALA A 426 -27.78 -7.17 6.88
CA ALA A 426 -28.66 -6.56 7.87
C ALA A 426 -30.12 -6.40 7.40
N ASP A 427 -30.40 -6.43 6.09
CA ASP A 427 -31.75 -6.29 5.50
C ASP A 427 -32.58 -5.14 6.12
N GLY A 428 -31.97 -3.94 6.21
CA GLY A 428 -32.59 -2.75 6.78
C GLY A 428 -32.64 -2.68 8.33
N ASN A 429 -32.07 -3.66 9.05
CA ASN A 429 -32.04 -3.67 10.51
C ASN A 429 -30.75 -3.04 11.09
N ASP A 430 -30.86 -1.80 11.58
CA ASP A 430 -29.78 -1.06 12.26
C ASP A 430 -29.04 -1.88 13.32
N THR A 431 -29.75 -2.69 14.12
CA THR A 431 -29.14 -3.46 15.22
C THR A 431 -28.22 -4.56 14.68
N VAL A 432 -28.62 -5.25 13.62
CA VAL A 432 -27.81 -6.27 12.95
C VAL A 432 -26.61 -5.61 12.28
N LEU A 433 -26.82 -4.50 11.57
CA LEU A 433 -25.76 -3.71 10.93
C LEU A 433 -24.66 -3.29 11.91
N PHE A 434 -25.03 -2.65 13.03
CA PHE A 434 -24.06 -2.21 14.03
C PHE A 434 -23.42 -3.38 14.79
N GLN A 435 -24.12 -4.50 15.00
CA GLN A 435 -23.51 -5.72 15.56
C GLN A 435 -22.46 -6.30 14.60
N ARG A 436 -22.81 -6.55 13.33
CA ARG A 436 -21.96 -7.17 12.33
C ARG A 436 -20.73 -6.32 12.01
N LEU A 437 -20.88 -5.01 11.93
CA LEU A 437 -19.76 -4.05 11.88
C LEU A 437 -18.83 -4.15 13.10
N THR A 438 -19.39 -4.38 14.30
CA THR A 438 -18.61 -4.61 15.53
C THR A 438 -17.85 -5.94 15.51
N GLU A 439 -18.35 -6.95 14.79
CA GLU A 439 -17.70 -8.25 14.63
C GLU A 439 -16.53 -8.19 13.64
N LEU A 440 -16.75 -7.63 12.45
CA LEU A 440 -15.69 -7.46 11.44
C LEU A 440 -14.56 -6.54 11.94
N MET A 441 -14.89 -5.49 12.72
CA MET A 441 -13.88 -4.65 13.39
C MET A 441 -13.03 -5.42 14.44
N LYS A 442 -13.56 -6.47 15.09
CA LYS A 442 -12.74 -7.34 15.96
C LYS A 442 -11.83 -8.25 15.14
N LEU A 443 -12.34 -8.81 14.05
CA LEU A 443 -11.59 -9.73 13.17
C LEU A 443 -10.43 -9.02 12.45
N ALA A 444 -10.65 -7.78 12.00
CA ALA A 444 -9.58 -6.94 11.47
C ALA A 444 -8.51 -6.61 12.52
N ALA A 445 -8.88 -6.41 13.79
CA ALA A 445 -7.91 -6.24 14.88
C ALA A 445 -7.15 -7.55 15.22
N GLU A 446 -7.78 -8.72 15.07
CA GLU A 446 -7.10 -10.02 15.19
C GLU A 446 -6.05 -10.20 14.09
N ALA A 447 -6.38 -9.87 12.83
CA ALA A 447 -5.45 -9.89 11.71
C ALA A 447 -4.22 -9.00 11.96
N HIS A 448 -4.43 -7.77 12.46
CA HIS A 448 -3.35 -6.85 12.86
C HIS A 448 -2.44 -7.45 13.96
N MET A 449 -3.02 -8.17 14.94
CA MET A 449 -2.22 -8.86 15.97
C MET A 449 -1.39 -10.01 15.39
N GLN A 450 -1.96 -10.78 14.47
CA GLN A 450 -1.29 -11.91 13.80
C GLN A 450 -0.11 -11.43 12.94
N LYS A 451 -0.34 -10.42 12.09
CA LYS A 451 0.73 -9.73 11.34
C LYS A 451 1.79 -9.15 12.26
N ARG A 452 1.41 -8.52 13.38
CA ARG A 452 2.35 -7.97 14.36
C ARG A 452 3.29 -9.05 14.90
N ILE A 453 2.74 -10.17 15.37
CA ILE A 453 3.52 -11.30 15.90
C ILE A 453 4.47 -11.86 14.83
N PHE A 454 4.05 -11.91 13.57
CA PHE A 454 4.91 -12.33 12.46
C PHE A 454 6.07 -11.36 12.20
N ILE A 455 5.81 -10.04 12.15
CA ILE A 455 6.87 -9.04 11.99
C ILE A 455 7.80 -9.01 13.23
N GLU A 456 7.30 -9.22 14.45
CA GLU A 456 8.12 -9.33 15.66
C GLU A 456 9.08 -10.54 15.59
N LYS A 457 8.65 -11.69 15.05
CA LYS A 457 9.53 -12.84 14.77
C LYS A 457 10.63 -12.49 13.75
N LEU A 458 10.30 -11.75 12.68
CA LEU A 458 11.29 -11.35 11.66
C LEU A 458 12.29 -10.31 12.17
N LEU A 459 11.88 -9.38 13.02
CA LEU A 459 12.75 -8.39 13.67
C LEU A 459 13.68 -9.03 14.73
N ALA A 460 13.24 -10.13 15.37
CA ALA A 460 14.05 -10.85 16.35
C ALA A 460 15.32 -11.50 15.74
N LEU A 461 15.36 -11.69 14.42
CA LEU A 461 16.54 -12.17 13.68
C LEU A 461 17.67 -11.11 13.56
N GLY A 462 17.44 -9.89 14.04
CA GLY A 462 18.48 -8.88 14.23
C GLY A 462 19.06 -8.32 12.93
N ASP A 463 20.37 -8.37 12.79
CA ASP A 463 21.15 -7.88 11.65
C ASP A 463 21.35 -8.94 10.55
N THR A 464 21.12 -10.22 10.85
CA THR A 464 21.11 -11.32 9.88
C THR A 464 19.74 -11.57 9.24
N GLY A 465 18.67 -10.99 9.81
CA GLY A 465 17.29 -11.16 9.34
C GLY A 465 16.93 -10.35 8.08
N PRO A 466 15.81 -10.69 7.42
CA PRO A 466 15.34 -9.98 6.22
C PRO A 466 14.95 -8.51 6.50
N LEU A 467 14.70 -8.16 7.77
CA LEU A 467 14.36 -6.80 8.21
C LEU A 467 15.54 -6.05 8.85
N ALA A 468 16.80 -6.44 8.58
CA ALA A 468 18.00 -5.88 9.20
C ALA A 468 18.11 -4.34 9.12
N LEU A 469 17.58 -3.68 8.08
CA LEU A 469 17.57 -2.21 7.99
C LEU A 469 16.70 -1.61 9.11
N LEU A 470 15.57 -2.25 9.41
CA LEU A 470 14.60 -1.82 10.41
C LEU A 470 15.09 -2.09 11.87
N THR A 471 16.08 -2.97 12.05
CA THR A 471 16.70 -3.28 13.34
C THR A 471 17.91 -2.39 13.69
N MET A 472 18.40 -1.54 12.76
CA MET A 472 19.54 -0.63 12.94
C MET A 472 19.36 0.31 14.15
N LYS A 473 20.39 0.46 15.01
CA LYS A 473 20.33 1.25 16.27
C LYS A 473 21.28 2.46 16.32
N ARG A 474 21.30 3.30 15.27
CA ARG A 474 22.23 4.45 15.14
C ARG A 474 22.05 5.54 16.21
N ASP A 475 20.85 5.64 16.78
CA ASP A 475 20.49 6.55 17.87
C ASP A 475 20.12 5.81 19.17
N GLY A 476 20.61 4.58 19.35
CA GLY A 476 20.37 3.73 20.53
C GLY A 476 19.03 2.98 20.53
N VAL A 477 18.06 3.41 19.73
CA VAL A 477 16.76 2.74 19.51
C VAL A 477 16.68 2.16 18.09
N SER A 478 15.81 1.17 17.88
CA SER A 478 15.62 0.54 16.55
C SER A 478 15.16 1.55 15.50
N TYR A 479 15.51 1.33 14.23
CA TYR A 479 15.07 2.19 13.14
C TYR A 479 13.54 2.21 13.05
N LEU A 480 12.92 1.03 12.93
CA LEU A 480 11.47 0.86 13.11
C LEU A 480 11.12 0.91 14.60
N ARG A 481 10.44 1.98 15.02
CA ARG A 481 9.91 2.14 16.38
C ARG A 481 8.56 1.43 16.50
N LEU A 482 8.58 0.09 16.53
CA LEU A 482 7.36 -0.74 16.53
C LEU A 482 6.37 -0.40 17.67
N ASN A 483 6.86 0.10 18.81
CA ASN A 483 6.03 0.57 19.91
C ASN A 483 5.22 1.86 19.60
N LYS A 484 5.58 2.59 18.54
CA LYS A 484 4.83 3.73 17.99
C LYS A 484 4.06 3.39 16.70
N ALA A 485 4.13 2.14 16.23
CA ALA A 485 3.45 1.74 15.00
C ALA A 485 1.92 1.83 15.14
N SER A 486 1.26 2.26 14.07
CA SER A 486 -0.19 2.35 13.98
C SER A 486 -0.77 1.22 13.11
N TYR A 487 -2.05 0.90 13.30
CA TYR A 487 -2.74 -0.25 12.70
C TYR A 487 -4.01 0.26 12.03
N LEU A 488 -4.09 0.13 10.70
CA LEU A 488 -5.07 0.90 9.92
C LEU A 488 -6.34 0.08 9.69
N MET A 489 -7.46 0.63 10.17
CA MET A 489 -8.80 0.07 10.08
C MET A 489 -9.52 0.79 8.93
N GLY A 490 -9.37 0.25 7.73
CA GLY A 490 -9.91 0.84 6.51
C GLY A 490 -11.40 0.57 6.30
N MET A 491 -12.03 1.34 5.42
CA MET A 491 -13.38 1.06 4.91
C MET A 491 -13.50 1.32 3.41
N VAL A 492 -14.45 0.66 2.75
CA VAL A 492 -14.88 0.92 1.37
C VAL A 492 -16.39 0.88 1.28
N GLY A 493 -16.98 1.76 0.47
CA GLY A 493 -18.39 1.74 0.11
C GLY A 493 -19.36 2.30 1.15
N LEU A 494 -19.00 3.37 1.89
CA LEU A 494 -19.94 3.97 2.86
C LEU A 494 -21.19 4.53 2.17
N ASP A 495 -21.05 5.24 1.05
CA ASP A 495 -22.18 5.82 0.33
C ASP A 495 -23.12 4.73 -0.22
N ASP A 496 -22.55 3.63 -0.70
CA ASP A 496 -23.30 2.51 -1.26
C ASP A 496 -23.94 1.64 -0.16
N MET A 497 -23.29 1.51 1.01
CA MET A 497 -23.88 0.93 2.23
C MET A 497 -25.09 1.73 2.72
N VAL A 498 -24.97 3.06 2.79
CA VAL A 498 -26.05 3.95 3.20
C VAL A 498 -27.21 3.86 2.22
N TYR A 499 -26.94 3.84 0.91
CA TYR A 499 -27.94 3.63 -0.13
C TYR A 499 -28.63 2.26 0.01
N ALA A 500 -27.88 1.16 0.17
CA ALA A 500 -28.45 -0.18 0.32
C ALA A 500 -29.33 -0.34 1.57
N HIS A 501 -29.04 0.39 2.65
CA HIS A 501 -29.74 0.28 3.92
C HIS A 501 -30.91 1.27 4.09
N ILE A 502 -30.84 2.44 3.45
CA ILE A 502 -31.82 3.54 3.62
C ILE A 502 -32.61 3.87 2.35
N GLY A 503 -32.06 3.56 1.16
CA GLY A 503 -32.62 3.93 -0.14
C GLY A 503 -32.27 5.35 -0.61
N GLU A 504 -31.33 6.02 0.05
CA GLU A 504 -30.85 7.38 -0.25
C GLU A 504 -29.31 7.41 -0.14
N HIS A 505 -28.61 8.07 -1.06
CA HIS A 505 -27.17 8.33 -0.98
C HIS A 505 -26.86 9.44 0.04
N MET A 506 -25.63 9.49 0.57
CA MET A 506 -25.25 10.45 1.62
C MET A 506 -25.36 11.91 1.18
N HIS A 507 -25.26 12.18 -0.13
CA HIS A 507 -25.34 13.53 -0.69
C HIS A 507 -26.78 13.99 -1.01
N GLU A 508 -27.76 13.07 -1.00
CA GLU A 508 -29.16 13.38 -1.33
C GLU A 508 -29.97 13.88 -0.12
N SER A 509 -29.68 13.34 1.08
CA SER A 509 -30.51 13.58 2.26
C SER A 509 -29.72 13.76 3.55
N LYS A 510 -30.20 14.66 4.42
CA LYS A 510 -29.64 14.86 5.77
C LYS A 510 -29.80 13.62 6.67
N ARG A 511 -30.71 12.69 6.34
CA ARG A 511 -30.87 11.41 7.04
C ARG A 511 -29.74 10.46 6.63
N ALA A 512 -29.51 10.30 5.33
CA ALA A 512 -28.45 9.45 4.79
C ALA A 512 -27.06 9.91 5.27
N LEU A 513 -26.75 11.20 5.16
CA LEU A 513 -25.49 11.78 5.66
C LEU A 513 -25.28 11.50 7.16
N LYS A 514 -26.33 11.71 7.98
CA LYS A 514 -26.26 11.47 9.42
C LYS A 514 -26.03 9.98 9.74
N PHE A 515 -26.65 9.07 8.98
CA PHE A 515 -26.43 7.63 9.17
C PHE A 515 -25.00 7.21 8.81
N GLY A 516 -24.45 7.71 7.70
CA GLY A 516 -23.04 7.52 7.35
C GLY A 516 -22.10 8.01 8.45
N LEU A 517 -22.36 9.20 9.02
CA LEU A 517 -21.60 9.72 10.16
C LEU A 517 -21.75 8.85 11.42
N GLN A 518 -22.92 8.25 11.67
CA GLN A 518 -23.12 7.30 12.78
C GLN A 518 -22.31 6.00 12.57
N VAL A 519 -22.24 5.47 11.35
CA VAL A 519 -21.41 4.31 11.00
C VAL A 519 -19.93 4.59 11.29
N ILE A 520 -19.38 5.70 10.77
CA ILE A 520 -17.96 6.03 10.97
C ILE A 520 -17.65 6.40 12.43
N ALA A 521 -18.56 7.09 13.14
CA ALA A 521 -18.40 7.34 14.57
C ALA A 521 -18.39 6.03 15.40
N HIS A 522 -19.19 5.03 15.04
CA HIS A 522 -19.16 3.72 15.68
C HIS A 522 -17.86 2.96 15.39
N MET A 523 -17.36 2.96 14.14
CA MET A 523 -16.04 2.41 13.80
C MET A 523 -14.93 3.09 14.60
N ARG A 524 -15.01 4.41 14.80
CA ARG A 524 -14.04 5.18 15.60
C ARG A 524 -14.07 4.76 17.07
N ILE A 525 -15.24 4.72 17.68
CA ILE A 525 -15.43 4.26 19.07
C ILE A 525 -14.92 2.82 19.25
N MET A 526 -15.11 1.96 18.25
CA MET A 526 -14.56 0.60 18.27
C MET A 526 -13.04 0.56 18.15
N SER A 527 -12.43 1.41 17.32
CA SER A 527 -10.97 1.54 17.23
C SER A 527 -10.34 2.03 18.56
N ASP A 528 -10.96 3.01 19.23
CA ASP A 528 -10.50 3.49 20.55
C ASP A 528 -10.63 2.39 21.64
N ARG A 529 -11.69 1.57 21.59
CA ARG A 529 -11.92 0.43 22.50
C ARG A 529 -10.90 -0.68 22.27
N LEU A 530 -10.68 -1.06 21.00
CA LEU A 530 -9.69 -2.08 20.62
C LEU A 530 -8.27 -1.62 20.97
N THR A 531 -7.97 -0.34 20.80
CA THR A 531 -6.68 0.27 21.19
C THR A 531 -6.39 0.09 22.67
N LYS A 532 -7.37 0.41 23.52
CA LYS A 532 -7.25 0.24 24.98
C LYS A 532 -7.18 -1.24 25.40
N LYS A 533 -7.90 -2.13 24.70
CA LYS A 533 -7.93 -3.57 24.99
C LYS A 533 -6.62 -4.29 24.63
N HIS A 534 -5.98 -3.91 23.53
CA HIS A 534 -4.84 -4.65 22.96
C HIS A 534 -3.49 -3.90 23.03
N ASN A 535 -3.47 -2.66 23.55
CA ASN A 535 -2.28 -1.80 23.62
C ASN A 535 -1.59 -1.64 22.25
N MET A 536 -2.41 -1.37 21.23
CA MET A 536 -2.03 -1.21 19.82
C MET A 536 -2.83 -0.03 19.25
N LYS A 537 -2.17 0.95 18.62
CA LYS A 537 -2.83 2.17 18.12
C LYS A 537 -3.63 1.88 16.84
N PHE A 538 -4.89 1.46 16.98
CA PHE A 538 -5.82 1.31 15.86
C PHE A 538 -6.40 2.66 15.46
N VAL A 539 -6.33 3.00 14.18
CA VAL A 539 -6.82 4.26 13.62
C VAL A 539 -7.65 3.98 12.37
N LEU A 540 -8.68 4.77 12.13
CA LEU A 540 -9.45 4.68 10.88
C LEU A 540 -8.65 5.28 9.71
N GLU A 541 -8.67 4.62 8.55
CA GLU A 541 -8.07 5.11 7.30
C GLU A 541 -9.12 5.21 6.19
N GLN A 542 -9.16 6.35 5.50
CA GLN A 542 -9.83 6.46 4.21
C GLN A 542 -8.97 5.70 3.17
N THR A 543 -9.26 4.41 2.99
CA THR A 543 -8.53 3.49 2.11
C THR A 543 -8.52 3.98 0.65
N PRO A 544 -7.36 4.01 -0.04
CA PRO A 544 -7.29 4.38 -1.46
C PRO A 544 -8.13 3.48 -2.38
N ALA A 545 -8.16 2.17 -2.12
CA ALA A 545 -9.09 1.18 -2.69
C ALA A 545 -8.98 0.97 -4.22
N GLU A 546 -7.76 0.96 -4.76
CA GLU A 546 -7.46 0.81 -6.19
C GLU A 546 -7.97 -0.50 -6.79
N SER A 547 -7.67 -1.64 -6.15
CA SER A 547 -8.23 -2.95 -6.49
C SER A 547 -9.41 -3.33 -5.57
N THR A 548 -9.36 -2.92 -4.30
CA THR A 548 -10.32 -3.31 -3.26
C THR A 548 -11.77 -2.98 -3.59
N ALA A 549 -12.02 -1.79 -4.16
CA ALA A 549 -13.37 -1.34 -4.54
C ALA A 549 -14.00 -2.16 -5.68
N TYR A 550 -13.17 -2.66 -6.61
CA TYR A 550 -13.62 -3.60 -7.65
C TYR A 550 -13.82 -5.00 -7.07
N ARG A 551 -12.87 -5.47 -6.25
CA ARG A 551 -12.89 -6.81 -5.64
C ARG A 551 -14.15 -7.06 -4.81
N PHE A 552 -14.50 -6.13 -3.91
CA PHE A 552 -15.70 -6.27 -3.08
C PHE A 552 -16.97 -6.29 -3.95
N ALA A 553 -17.12 -5.36 -4.89
CA ALA A 553 -18.27 -5.33 -5.80
C ALA A 553 -18.43 -6.62 -6.61
N LYS A 554 -17.34 -7.23 -7.07
CA LYS A 554 -17.39 -8.54 -7.75
C LYS A 554 -17.83 -9.66 -6.81
N LEU A 555 -17.21 -9.80 -5.64
CA LEU A 555 -17.54 -10.87 -4.68
C LEU A 555 -18.98 -10.74 -4.14
N ASP A 556 -19.48 -9.51 -3.98
CA ASP A 556 -20.86 -9.27 -3.55
C ASP A 556 -21.89 -9.54 -4.66
N LEU A 557 -21.53 -9.42 -5.94
CA LEU A 557 -22.36 -9.92 -7.04
C LEU A 557 -22.40 -11.46 -7.08
N GLU A 558 -21.33 -12.14 -6.65
CA GLU A 558 -21.28 -13.60 -6.57
C GLU A 558 -22.03 -14.14 -5.35
N HIS A 559 -21.94 -13.48 -4.17
CA HIS A 559 -22.56 -13.94 -2.93
C HIS A 559 -23.95 -13.35 -2.64
N PHE A 560 -24.23 -12.11 -3.06
CA PHE A 560 -25.48 -11.36 -2.78
C PHE A 560 -26.13 -10.78 -4.06
N PRO A 561 -26.27 -11.54 -5.16
CA PRO A 561 -26.59 -11.01 -6.49
C PRO A 561 -27.81 -10.09 -6.56
N SER A 562 -28.90 -10.42 -5.84
CA SER A 562 -30.17 -9.66 -5.85
C SER A 562 -30.14 -8.33 -5.10
N MET A 563 -29.12 -8.10 -4.27
CA MET A 563 -28.91 -6.85 -3.51
C MET A 563 -27.74 -6.06 -4.11
N ALA A 564 -26.62 -6.72 -4.37
CA ALA A 564 -25.45 -6.11 -4.98
C ALA A 564 -25.76 -5.51 -6.36
N ALA A 565 -26.54 -6.18 -7.22
CA ALA A 565 -26.91 -5.67 -8.55
C ALA A 565 -27.77 -4.38 -8.55
N LYS A 566 -28.23 -3.91 -7.38
CA LYS A 566 -28.93 -2.62 -7.22
C LYS A 566 -28.02 -1.50 -6.70
N THR A 567 -26.87 -1.86 -6.14
CA THR A 567 -26.01 -0.98 -5.31
C THR A 567 -24.61 -0.79 -5.92
N VAL A 568 -24.13 -1.82 -6.63
CA VAL A 568 -22.86 -1.81 -7.36
C VAL A 568 -22.94 -0.86 -8.56
N LYS A 569 -21.91 -0.04 -8.73
CA LYS A 569 -21.81 0.98 -9.79
C LYS A 569 -21.00 0.50 -10.98
N GLY A 570 -21.05 1.23 -12.08
CA GLY A 570 -20.46 0.83 -13.37
C GLY A 570 -21.43 0.02 -14.22
N SER A 571 -20.93 -1.01 -14.93
CA SER A 571 -21.73 -1.83 -15.86
C SER A 571 -21.51 -3.32 -15.64
N LEU A 572 -22.60 -4.02 -15.26
CA LEU A 572 -22.64 -5.48 -15.10
C LEU A 572 -22.23 -6.21 -16.39
N ASP A 573 -22.78 -5.79 -17.54
CA ASP A 573 -22.51 -6.40 -18.86
C ASP A 573 -21.02 -6.38 -19.24
N SER A 574 -20.30 -5.33 -18.82
CA SER A 574 -18.88 -5.15 -19.10
C SER A 574 -17.95 -5.84 -18.07
N GLY A 575 -18.49 -6.28 -16.93
CA GLY A 575 -17.70 -6.67 -15.76
C GLY A 575 -16.90 -5.52 -15.10
N GLY A 576 -17.00 -4.29 -15.63
CA GLY A 576 -16.42 -3.08 -15.06
C GLY A 576 -17.34 -2.51 -13.98
N VAL A 577 -17.18 -3.03 -12.76
CA VAL A 577 -18.02 -2.73 -11.59
C VAL A 577 -17.21 -2.19 -10.41
N TYR A 578 -17.81 -1.40 -9.51
CA TYR A 578 -17.12 -0.89 -8.32
C TYR A 578 -18.08 -0.43 -7.20
N TYR A 579 -17.51 -0.26 -5.99
CA TYR A 579 -18.08 0.55 -4.90
C TYR A 579 -17.34 1.88 -4.73
N THR A 580 -17.99 2.85 -4.09
CA THR A 580 -17.45 4.18 -3.82
C THR A 580 -16.26 4.09 -2.84
N ASN A 581 -15.21 4.87 -3.07
CA ASN A 581 -13.98 4.79 -2.28
C ASN A 581 -14.22 5.33 -0.85
N SER A 582 -14.11 4.45 0.14
CA SER A 582 -14.21 4.78 1.57
C SER A 582 -15.46 5.58 1.95
N THR A 583 -15.27 6.86 2.31
CA THR A 583 -16.29 7.80 2.84
C THR A 583 -16.62 8.92 1.85
N LEU A 584 -16.08 8.87 0.62
CA LEU A 584 -16.45 9.82 -0.42
C LEU A 584 -17.91 9.64 -0.81
N PHE A 585 -18.53 10.69 -1.33
CA PHE A 585 -19.81 10.57 -2.00
C PHE A 585 -19.62 9.98 -3.40
N ASP A 586 -20.71 9.47 -3.98
CA ASP A 586 -20.71 8.97 -5.34
C ASP A 586 -19.90 9.86 -6.31
N VAL A 587 -19.09 9.22 -7.14
CA VAL A 587 -18.22 9.94 -8.09
C VAL A 587 -19.02 10.58 -9.22
N GLY A 588 -20.19 10.03 -9.56
CA GLY A 588 -21.11 10.57 -10.56
C GLY A 588 -22.07 11.65 -10.06
N ALA A 589 -22.19 11.82 -8.74
CA ALA A 589 -23.07 12.82 -8.16
C ALA A 589 -22.71 14.25 -8.62
N PRO A 590 -23.67 15.03 -9.19
CA PRO A 590 -23.47 16.40 -9.66
C PRO A 590 -23.45 17.41 -8.50
N THR A 591 -22.63 17.13 -7.49
CA THR A 591 -22.46 17.95 -6.28
C THR A 591 -21.47 19.08 -6.53
N ASN A 592 -21.89 20.32 -6.27
CA ASN A 592 -21.02 21.50 -6.29
C ASN A 592 -19.73 21.26 -5.44
N PRO A 593 -18.51 21.55 -5.94
CA PRO A 593 -17.26 21.41 -5.21
C PRO A 593 -17.28 21.94 -3.77
N ILE A 594 -17.95 23.07 -3.54
CA ILE A 594 -18.07 23.70 -2.21
C ILE A 594 -18.87 22.80 -1.26
N GLU A 595 -20.02 22.30 -1.71
CA GLU A 595 -20.86 21.40 -0.91
C GLU A 595 -20.20 20.02 -0.76
N ARG A 596 -19.56 19.50 -1.81
CA ARG A 596 -18.82 18.23 -1.74
C ARG A 596 -17.75 18.30 -0.65
N VAL A 597 -16.85 19.29 -0.68
CA VAL A 597 -15.84 19.40 0.40
C VAL A 597 -16.47 19.75 1.75
N ARG A 598 -17.50 20.59 1.82
CA ARG A 598 -18.15 20.95 3.10
C ARG A 598 -18.76 19.73 3.80
N LEU A 599 -19.29 18.77 3.03
CA LEU A 599 -19.99 17.60 3.56
C LEU A 599 -19.08 16.35 3.66
N GLU A 600 -18.23 16.07 2.66
CA GLU A 600 -17.18 15.02 2.77
C GLU A 600 -16.22 15.35 3.92
N GLY A 601 -15.87 16.64 4.09
CA GLY A 601 -15.05 17.15 5.19
C GLY A 601 -15.53 16.79 6.60
N MET A 602 -16.85 16.60 6.80
CA MET A 602 -17.43 16.21 8.10
C MET A 602 -16.93 14.85 8.59
N PHE A 603 -16.43 13.99 7.70
CA PHE A 603 -15.88 12.68 8.04
C PHE A 603 -14.41 12.75 8.47
N HIS A 604 -13.64 13.75 8.03
CA HIS A 604 -12.19 13.78 8.21
C HIS A 604 -11.76 13.78 9.69
N PRO A 605 -12.40 14.54 10.62
CA PRO A 605 -12.06 14.50 12.05
C PRO A 605 -12.20 13.12 12.73
N LEU A 606 -12.93 12.17 12.11
CA LEU A 606 -13.08 10.80 12.62
C LEU A 606 -11.96 9.87 12.14
N ILE A 607 -11.20 10.26 11.11
CA ILE A 607 -10.26 9.42 10.36
C ILE A 607 -8.81 9.82 10.67
N GLU A 608 -8.21 9.20 11.68
CA GLU A 608 -6.87 9.57 12.19
C GLU A 608 -5.68 9.12 11.34
N ALA A 609 -5.87 8.21 10.39
CA ALA A 609 -4.93 7.99 9.30
C ALA A 609 -5.20 8.94 8.10
N GLY A 610 -5.96 10.01 8.33
CA GLY A 610 -6.25 11.08 7.38
C GLY A 610 -7.20 10.69 6.25
N ALA A 611 -7.73 11.73 5.61
CA ALA A 611 -8.70 11.65 4.53
C ALA A 611 -8.53 12.83 3.58
N ILE A 612 -8.87 12.62 2.32
CA ILE A 612 -8.74 13.58 1.22
C ILE A 612 -10.04 13.67 0.43
N SER A 613 -10.42 14.90 0.04
CA SER A 613 -11.55 15.15 -0.87
C SER A 613 -10.99 15.49 -2.27
N HIS A 614 -11.54 14.84 -3.30
CA HIS A 614 -11.03 14.95 -4.67
C HIS A 614 -11.89 15.90 -5.52
N LEU A 615 -11.24 16.84 -6.19
CA LEU A 615 -11.89 17.83 -7.06
C LEU A 615 -11.54 17.56 -8.52
N TRP A 616 -12.38 16.75 -9.18
CA TRP A 616 -12.26 16.39 -10.59
C TRP A 616 -12.47 17.62 -11.48
N LEU A 617 -11.39 18.10 -12.11
CA LEU A 617 -11.40 19.24 -13.02
C LEU A 617 -11.65 18.82 -14.48
N GLY A 618 -11.32 17.57 -14.84
CA GLY A 618 -11.28 17.15 -16.24
C GLY A 618 -10.30 18.02 -17.03
N GLU A 619 -10.78 18.61 -18.12
CA GLU A 619 -9.96 19.50 -18.95
C GLU A 619 -9.80 20.91 -18.35
N GLN A 620 -10.71 21.33 -17.45
CA GLN A 620 -10.87 22.72 -17.02
C GLN A 620 -9.60 23.28 -16.37
N ARG A 621 -9.21 24.50 -16.75
CA ARG A 621 -8.02 25.22 -16.25
C ARG A 621 -8.44 26.45 -15.41
N PRO A 622 -8.90 26.26 -14.15
CA PRO A 622 -9.28 27.37 -13.28
C PRO A 622 -8.11 28.32 -13.00
N SER A 623 -8.38 29.59 -12.71
CA SER A 623 -7.32 30.54 -12.37
C SER A 623 -6.68 30.22 -11.00
N ALA A 624 -5.39 30.54 -10.87
CA ALA A 624 -4.65 30.39 -9.62
C ALA A 624 -5.33 31.11 -8.44
N GLU A 625 -5.87 32.31 -8.69
CA GLU A 625 -6.64 33.11 -7.75
C GLU A 625 -7.96 32.43 -7.32
N SER A 626 -8.70 31.84 -8.27
CA SER A 626 -9.94 31.11 -7.99
C SER A 626 -9.67 29.90 -7.09
N LEU A 627 -8.60 29.15 -7.38
CA LEU A 627 -8.17 28.03 -6.53
C LEU A 627 -7.61 28.50 -5.18
N ALA A 628 -6.84 29.59 -5.12
CA ALA A 628 -6.33 30.14 -3.85
C ALA A 628 -7.48 30.57 -2.92
N ASN A 629 -8.48 31.27 -3.46
CA ASN A 629 -9.70 31.67 -2.75
C ASN A 629 -10.48 30.44 -2.24
N PHE A 630 -10.60 29.39 -3.07
CA PHE A 630 -11.21 28.12 -2.67
C PHE A 630 -10.42 27.42 -1.54
N VAL A 631 -9.10 27.29 -1.67
CA VAL A 631 -8.21 26.69 -0.66
C VAL A 631 -8.29 27.43 0.68
N VAL A 632 -8.25 28.76 0.67
CA VAL A 632 -8.47 29.59 1.87
C VAL A 632 -9.84 29.32 2.49
N LYS A 633 -10.90 29.24 1.69
CA LYS A 633 -12.26 28.96 2.21
C LYS A 633 -12.39 27.55 2.77
N VAL A 634 -11.77 26.54 2.18
CA VAL A 634 -11.73 25.16 2.72
C VAL A 634 -10.94 25.11 4.04
N PHE A 635 -9.82 25.82 4.16
CA PHE A 635 -9.11 25.93 5.43
C PHE A 635 -9.97 26.61 6.51
N ARG A 636 -10.67 27.70 6.17
CA ARG A 636 -11.40 28.56 7.12
C ARG A 636 -12.78 28.07 7.52
N PHE A 637 -13.49 27.33 6.66
CA PHE A 637 -14.93 27.05 6.81
C PHE A 637 -15.31 25.56 6.66
N THR A 638 -14.34 24.64 6.70
CA THR A 638 -14.60 23.19 6.65
C THR A 638 -13.58 22.41 7.47
N ASP A 639 -13.92 21.16 7.81
CA ASP A 639 -13.05 20.24 8.54
C ASP A 639 -12.17 19.34 7.66
N ASN A 640 -12.08 19.59 6.35
CA ASN A 640 -11.25 18.78 5.43
C ASN A 640 -9.79 18.77 5.89
N ASP A 641 -9.22 17.59 6.10
CA ASP A 641 -7.80 17.41 6.41
C ASP A 641 -6.88 17.59 5.19
N GLN A 642 -7.35 17.20 3.99
CA GLN A 642 -6.57 17.29 2.75
C GLN A 642 -7.51 17.49 1.54
N ILE A 643 -7.07 18.23 0.53
CA ILE A 643 -7.70 18.24 -0.81
C ILE A 643 -6.66 18.14 -1.94
N ALA A 644 -7.09 17.63 -3.09
CA ALA A 644 -6.33 17.69 -4.33
C ALA A 644 -7.22 18.01 -5.54
N PHE A 645 -6.71 18.87 -6.42
CA PHE A 645 -7.32 19.15 -7.72
C PHE A 645 -6.84 18.12 -8.74
N SER A 646 -7.79 17.61 -9.53
CA SER A 646 -7.60 16.42 -10.36
C SER A 646 -7.92 16.72 -11.82
N PRO A 647 -6.99 17.35 -12.56
CA PRO A 647 -7.06 17.49 -14.01
C PRO A 647 -6.76 16.17 -14.73
N GLU A 648 -7.17 16.11 -16.00
CA GLU A 648 -6.97 14.96 -16.89
C GLU A 648 -6.09 15.35 -18.09
N PHE A 649 -5.29 14.40 -18.59
CA PHE A 649 -4.32 14.60 -19.68
C PHE A 649 -4.29 13.39 -20.62
N THR A 650 -3.77 13.60 -21.83
CA THR A 650 -3.53 12.53 -22.81
C THR A 650 -2.11 12.64 -23.32
N THR A 651 -1.32 11.57 -23.19
CA THR A 651 0.05 11.52 -23.71
C THR A 651 0.12 10.66 -24.97
N CYS A 652 0.82 11.13 -26.00
CA CYS A 652 1.03 10.38 -27.23
C CYS A 652 2.33 9.58 -27.16
N ASN A 653 2.25 8.27 -27.41
CA ASN A 653 3.42 7.40 -27.37
C ASN A 653 4.31 7.55 -28.63
N ASP A 654 3.76 8.05 -29.75
CA ASP A 654 4.52 8.23 -31.00
C ASP A 654 5.32 9.54 -31.02
N CYS A 655 4.68 10.69 -30.72
CA CYS A 655 5.34 12.00 -30.75
C CYS A 655 5.75 12.53 -29.36
N GLN A 656 5.53 11.75 -28.30
CA GLN A 656 5.98 12.02 -26.93
C GLN A 656 5.60 13.43 -26.41
N ARG A 657 4.44 13.93 -26.83
CA ARG A 657 3.82 15.18 -26.35
C ARG A 657 2.52 14.88 -25.60
N THR A 658 2.20 15.72 -24.63
CA THR A 658 1.04 15.58 -23.75
C THR A 658 0.07 16.74 -23.95
N ALA A 659 -1.21 16.42 -24.08
CA ALA A 659 -2.33 17.34 -24.19
C ALA A 659 -3.17 17.34 -22.89
N ARG A 660 -4.03 18.35 -22.73
CA ARG A 660 -5.08 18.39 -21.70
C ARG A 660 -6.26 17.53 -22.15
N GLY A 661 -6.98 16.95 -21.20
CA GLY A 661 -8.18 16.14 -21.47
C GLY A 661 -7.91 14.67 -21.76
N LEU A 662 -8.98 13.87 -21.85
CA LEU A 662 -8.95 12.47 -22.26
C LEU A 662 -9.40 12.37 -23.72
N LEU A 663 -8.44 12.18 -24.63
CA LEU A 663 -8.63 12.28 -26.08
C LEU A 663 -8.27 10.94 -26.74
N ASP A 664 -9.09 10.49 -27.70
CA ASP A 664 -8.86 9.26 -28.49
C ASP A 664 -7.73 9.41 -29.54
N GLU A 665 -7.23 10.62 -29.76
CA GLU A 665 -6.23 10.94 -30.78
C GLU A 665 -5.33 12.11 -30.34
N CYS A 666 -4.06 12.08 -30.73
CA CYS A 666 -3.10 13.12 -30.39
C CYS A 666 -3.34 14.40 -31.22
N PRO A 667 -3.66 15.55 -30.60
CA PRO A 667 -3.93 16.81 -31.32
C PRO A 667 -2.68 17.45 -31.97
N TYR A 668 -1.51 16.81 -31.86
CA TYR A 668 -0.25 17.30 -32.42
C TYR A 668 0.34 16.44 -33.54
N CYS A 669 -0.20 15.24 -33.79
CA CYS A 669 0.28 14.33 -34.84
C CYS A 669 -0.76 13.35 -35.40
N HIS A 670 -2.02 13.40 -34.93
CA HIS A 670 -3.12 12.54 -35.38
C HIS A 670 -2.91 11.02 -35.16
N SER A 671 -1.96 10.65 -34.30
CA SER A 671 -1.83 9.25 -33.87
C SER A 671 -2.88 8.90 -32.80
N LYS A 672 -3.44 7.70 -32.94
CA LYS A 672 -4.31 7.04 -31.94
C LYS A 672 -3.51 6.20 -30.93
N ASN A 673 -2.19 6.17 -31.03
CA ASN A 673 -1.31 5.59 -30.02
C ASN A 673 -1.14 6.59 -28.86
N VAL A 674 -2.19 6.70 -28.06
CA VAL A 674 -2.31 7.62 -26.92
C VAL A 674 -2.68 6.86 -25.65
N ASP A 675 -2.42 7.49 -24.50
CA ASP A 675 -2.75 6.96 -23.18
C ASP A 675 -3.23 8.10 -22.27
N GLY A 676 -4.33 7.86 -21.56
CA GLY A 676 -4.89 8.81 -20.61
C GLY A 676 -4.04 8.87 -19.33
N ILE A 677 -3.85 10.06 -18.76
CA ILE A 677 -3.18 10.28 -17.48
C ILE A 677 -4.12 11.07 -16.60
N THR A 678 -4.46 10.49 -15.45
CA THR A 678 -5.33 11.11 -14.44
C THR A 678 -5.08 10.43 -13.09
N ARG A 679 -5.72 10.92 -12.03
CA ARG A 679 -5.56 10.36 -10.68
C ARG A 679 -6.45 9.14 -10.52
N ILE A 680 -5.86 8.00 -10.15
CA ILE A 680 -6.62 6.76 -9.93
C ILE A 680 -7.42 6.86 -8.62
N THR A 681 -6.75 7.15 -7.51
CA THR A 681 -7.32 7.23 -6.16
C THR A 681 -6.60 8.24 -5.27
N GLY A 682 -5.28 8.41 -5.45
CA GLY A 682 -4.46 9.32 -4.65
C GLY A 682 -3.25 9.93 -5.36
N TYR A 683 -2.91 9.45 -6.57
CA TYR A 683 -1.74 9.84 -7.35
C TYR A 683 -2.03 9.65 -8.86
N PHE A 684 -1.22 10.26 -9.73
CA PHE A 684 -1.36 10.13 -11.19
C PHE A 684 -0.82 8.79 -11.70
N THR A 685 -1.53 8.18 -12.65
CA THR A 685 -1.06 7.00 -13.39
C THR A 685 -1.75 6.92 -14.76
N LYS A 686 -1.25 6.05 -15.64
CA LYS A 686 -1.75 5.78 -17.00
C LYS A 686 -2.99 4.91 -16.97
N VAL A 687 -4.08 5.34 -17.61
CA VAL A 687 -5.39 4.66 -17.62
C VAL A 687 -5.32 3.27 -18.26
N SER A 688 -4.39 3.05 -19.20
CA SER A 688 -4.10 1.73 -19.77
C SER A 688 -3.81 0.64 -18.71
N SER A 689 -3.14 1.00 -17.61
CA SER A 689 -2.73 0.09 -16.53
C SER A 689 -3.84 -0.28 -15.53
N TRP A 690 -5.00 0.38 -15.60
CA TRP A 690 -6.04 0.24 -14.58
C TRP A 690 -6.86 -1.05 -14.75
N ASN A 691 -7.41 -1.55 -13.64
CA ASN A 691 -8.47 -2.55 -13.67
C ASN A 691 -9.79 -1.97 -14.20
N GLU A 692 -10.70 -2.84 -14.65
CA GLU A 692 -11.93 -2.42 -15.34
C GLU A 692 -12.94 -1.72 -14.41
N GLY A 693 -12.91 -2.00 -13.09
CA GLY A 693 -13.69 -1.26 -12.10
C GLY A 693 -13.25 0.21 -11.97
N LYS A 694 -11.95 0.50 -11.98
CA LYS A 694 -11.45 1.89 -12.01
C LYS A 694 -11.64 2.59 -13.35
N LYS A 695 -11.72 1.85 -14.46
CA LYS A 695 -12.13 2.43 -15.75
C LYS A 695 -13.63 2.74 -15.80
N ALA A 696 -14.46 1.98 -15.08
CA ALA A 696 -15.87 2.35 -14.87
C ALA A 696 -15.97 3.61 -14.01
N GLU A 697 -15.30 3.64 -12.84
CA GLU A 697 -15.24 4.85 -11.99
C GLU A 697 -14.80 6.10 -12.80
N LEU A 698 -13.82 5.97 -13.70
CA LEU A 698 -13.35 7.09 -14.53
C LEU A 698 -14.38 7.63 -15.53
N ARG A 699 -15.21 6.74 -16.11
CA ARG A 699 -16.31 7.14 -17.00
C ARG A 699 -17.39 7.87 -16.22
N ASP A 700 -17.75 7.32 -15.06
CA ASP A 700 -18.87 7.78 -14.25
C ASP A 700 -18.56 9.09 -13.49
N ARG A 701 -17.28 9.45 -13.28
CA ARG A 701 -16.85 10.70 -12.61
C ARG A 701 -17.51 11.96 -13.16
N HIS A 702 -18.23 12.67 -12.29
CA HIS A 702 -18.68 14.03 -12.53
C HIS A 702 -17.51 15.02 -12.55
N ARG A 703 -17.37 15.75 -13.67
CA ARG A 703 -16.33 16.75 -13.91
C ARG A 703 -16.91 18.14 -13.63
N ASN A 704 -16.22 18.92 -12.79
CA ASN A 704 -16.79 20.13 -12.18
C ASN A 704 -16.69 21.36 -13.11
N GLU A 705 -17.42 21.30 -14.23
CA GLU A 705 -17.39 22.31 -15.28
C GLU A 705 -18.04 23.64 -14.86
N GLY A 706 -17.50 24.75 -15.36
CA GLY A 706 -18.03 26.11 -15.16
C GLY A 706 -17.93 26.70 -13.75
N LEU A 707 -17.93 25.87 -12.70
CA LEU A 707 -18.09 26.33 -11.30
C LEU A 707 -16.91 27.15 -10.76
N PHE A 708 -15.69 26.96 -11.29
CA PHE A 708 -14.50 27.72 -10.88
C PHE A 708 -14.26 29.02 -11.69
N ASN A 709 -15.17 29.38 -12.60
CA ASN A 709 -15.04 30.60 -13.41
C ASN A 709 -15.23 31.88 -12.57
N ALA A 710 -14.45 32.92 -12.88
CA ALA A 710 -14.26 34.10 -12.01
C ALA A 710 -15.54 34.87 -11.61
N GLY A 711 -16.63 34.76 -12.38
CA GLY A 711 -17.91 35.40 -12.07
C GLY A 711 -18.65 34.84 -10.84
N ASN A 712 -18.38 33.60 -10.43
CA ASN A 712 -19.12 32.94 -9.34
C ASN A 712 -18.53 33.16 -7.93
N SER A 713 -17.45 33.96 -7.82
CA SER A 713 -16.69 34.17 -6.58
C SER A 713 -17.52 34.73 -5.41
N GLN A 714 -18.57 35.51 -5.69
CA GLN A 714 -19.49 36.05 -4.67
C GLN A 714 -20.46 34.99 -4.11
N TYR A 715 -20.99 34.10 -4.94
CA TYR A 715 -21.92 33.04 -4.50
C TYR A 715 -21.28 32.07 -3.51
N ALA A 716 -19.98 31.77 -3.69
CA ALA A 716 -19.23 30.88 -2.80
C ALA A 716 -19.28 31.30 -1.32
N THR A 717 -19.27 32.61 -1.04
CA THR A 717 -19.21 33.12 0.34
C THR A 717 -20.51 32.85 1.12
N GLY A 718 -21.67 32.84 0.45
CA GLY A 718 -22.94 32.46 1.08
C GLY A 718 -23.03 30.96 1.40
N LEU A 719 -22.49 30.11 0.53
CA LEU A 719 -22.48 28.65 0.71
C LEU A 719 -21.59 28.24 1.90
N PHE A 720 -20.38 28.79 2.01
CA PHE A 720 -19.50 28.52 3.16
C PHE A 720 -20.01 29.10 4.50
N ALA A 721 -20.82 30.17 4.47
CA ALA A 721 -21.39 30.77 5.68
C ALA A 721 -22.68 30.09 6.20
N GLY A 722 -23.25 29.15 5.42
CA GLY A 722 -24.55 28.53 5.68
C GLY A 722 -24.58 27.46 6.77
N ASN A 723 -24.26 27.83 8.02
CA ASN A 723 -24.71 27.20 9.28
C ASN A 723 -24.18 27.93 10.55
N GLY A 724 -24.20 29.27 10.55
CA GLY A 724 -23.82 30.08 11.72
C GLY A 724 -24.95 30.27 12.74
N SER A 725 -25.45 29.19 13.36
CA SER A 725 -26.48 29.23 14.42
C SER A 725 -26.46 27.98 15.32
#